data_AF-A0A9W8EH92-F1
#
_entry.id   AF-A0A9W8EH92-F1
#
_cell.length_a   1.000
_cell.length_b   1.000
_cell.length_c   1.000
_cell.angle_alpha   90.00
_cell.angle_beta   90.00
_cell.angle_gamma   90.00
#
_symmetry.space_group_name_H-M   'P 1'
#
loop_
_entity.id
_entity.type
_entity.pdbx_description
1 polymer ?
#
loop_
_entity_poly.entity_id
_entity_poly.type
_entity_poly.pdbx_seq_one_letter_code
_entity_poly.pdbx_strand_id
1 'polypeptide(L)'
;MLAAQDGGAESPNRLAQFGTGQAESFVRLILGVDALQPRIISILLEKFPEFIGSEESQGNAGVTKASVKILRQLRWLDYVIDSAELAEKLLETLGYVPPEMQSEIISALPDIISDSDNAQVSSVLAGMLSDSPELMLPILEALGSLECSTNLLEKARNSVVTHLISAEPTELPVMIRFLLQSVSPEAAAPTILRIRRRLDLDSVVLASQRLAKSTDGNAPDVLIFDVIATSLRSHKHLRDAWLKTIVTDTSNVGSHTTLDIVVLMILHQFSTHTKRVESALKDRIDSVSSLPMAYTPKLFESVISGFPAVFTAHFPALLSLASWLIRTSSLGSQGSRVASAMIVAAFGSMGMFQRQEISGELAVHIGSGNANEVDTAARTCLQLAQRFPYELRPFAVFIKGLLDYVDNLSIEHMRVIFDTLGILSTLNVGGGGGDGDGMFNDLYIFVRKQLSSVYPKYNRIGIVGTVSLLRQLGSKDRATTVSGSDAQNCAMAGSSSLSQVPAANVQALRRAVQLLEMLMDAGRHQSWAFLSMTYDELAHIVETQGLHCQLLNWLHENVSSAFADQFLGDADRMSERYILADAPSVALSLDDDEPTILDILNHNDDAADMGMDRVFKRSDASNEAAANPKLRGSLLSCLPSLLRLVQTCEKALSEGSLAEIDALLVCGMYLLPPIDVPADELSHAS
;
A
#
# COMPACT_ATOMS: atom_id res chain seq x y z
N MET A 1 -44.69 42.90 -53.07
CA MET A 1 -45.98 42.55 -53.70
C MET A 1 -46.75 41.73 -52.67
N LEU A 2 -47.79 42.34 -52.08
CA LEU A 2 -48.92 41.75 -51.31
C LEU A 2 -48.57 40.77 -50.16
N ALA A 3 -48.62 41.15 -48.88
CA ALA A 3 -49.80 41.46 -48.06
C ALA A 3 -50.84 40.33 -47.98
N ALA A 4 -50.97 39.72 -46.80
CA ALA A 4 -52.21 39.19 -46.26
C ALA A 4 -52.15 39.22 -44.72
N GLN A 5 -53.16 39.88 -44.14
CA GLN A 5 -53.44 40.08 -42.71
C GLN A 5 -54.12 38.85 -42.11
N ASP A 6 -53.89 38.63 -40.81
CA ASP A 6 -54.84 38.24 -39.75
C ASP A 6 -53.98 37.81 -38.54
N GLY A 7 -54.20 38.17 -37.29
CA GLY A 7 -55.38 38.67 -36.60
C GLY A 7 -55.41 37.99 -35.23
N GLY A 8 -55.25 38.76 -34.15
CA GLY A 8 -55.78 38.41 -32.82
C GLY A 8 -54.97 37.50 -31.90
N ALA A 9 -54.74 38.03 -30.68
CA ALA A 9 -54.49 37.33 -29.42
C ALA A 9 -53.12 36.66 -29.21
N GLU A 10 -52.12 37.47 -28.90
CA GLU A 10 -50.96 37.01 -28.11
C GLU A 10 -51.44 36.54 -26.73
N SER A 11 -51.53 35.22 -26.60
CA SER A 11 -51.68 34.53 -25.33
C SER A 11 -50.28 34.37 -24.69
N PRO A 12 -50.06 34.84 -23.45
CA PRO A 12 -48.75 34.85 -22.84
C PRO A 12 -48.46 33.48 -22.22
N ASN A 13 -47.94 32.54 -23.01
CA ASN A 13 -47.53 31.22 -22.52
C ASN A 13 -46.03 30.94 -22.70
N ARG A 14 -45.20 31.98 -22.60
CA ARG A 14 -43.73 31.88 -22.61
C ARG A 14 -43.03 32.52 -21.40
N LEU A 15 -43.69 32.54 -20.23
CA LEU A 15 -43.09 32.96 -18.96
C LEU A 15 -43.35 31.99 -17.79
N ALA A 16 -43.73 30.73 -18.07
CA ALA A 16 -43.84 29.70 -17.06
C ALA A 16 -42.47 29.03 -16.80
N GLN A 17 -41.48 29.81 -16.34
CA GLN A 17 -40.23 29.30 -15.75
C GLN A 17 -39.43 30.36 -14.97
N PHE A 18 -40.07 31.44 -14.50
CA PHE A 18 -39.56 32.18 -13.35
C PHE A 18 -40.21 31.60 -12.09
N GLY A 19 -39.38 31.07 -11.20
CA GLY A 19 -39.81 30.58 -9.90
C GLY A 19 -40.71 31.60 -9.21
N THR A 20 -41.74 31.10 -8.55
CA THR A 20 -42.64 31.83 -7.67
C THR A 20 -41.85 32.77 -6.75
N GLY A 21 -41.83 34.07 -7.07
CA GLY A 21 -41.31 35.09 -6.18
C GLY A 21 -42.16 35.11 -4.93
N GLN A 22 -41.58 34.71 -3.79
CA GLN A 22 -42.17 35.02 -2.50
C GLN A 22 -42.26 36.54 -2.40
N ALA A 23 -43.48 37.07 -2.34
CA ALA A 23 -43.68 38.48 -2.01
C ALA A 23 -42.98 38.77 -0.68
N GLU A 24 -42.21 39.85 -0.62
CA GLU A 24 -41.60 40.31 0.63
C GLU A 24 -42.67 40.52 1.69
N SER A 25 -42.33 40.21 2.95
CA SER A 25 -43.19 40.45 4.10
C SER A 25 -43.63 41.90 4.17
N PHE A 26 -44.88 42.15 4.57
CA PHE A 26 -45.39 43.50 4.79
C PHE A 26 -44.51 44.32 5.75
N VAL A 27 -43.92 43.67 6.75
CA VAL A 27 -42.97 44.30 7.68
C VAL A 27 -41.69 44.72 6.95
N ARG A 28 -41.16 43.89 6.06
CA ARG A 28 -39.95 44.19 5.26
C ARG A 28 -40.20 45.36 4.30
N LEU A 29 -41.39 45.40 3.67
CA LEU A 29 -41.80 46.54 2.83
C LEU A 29 -41.92 47.85 3.62
N ILE A 30 -42.41 47.80 4.87
CA ILE A 30 -42.46 48.99 5.75
C ILE A 30 -41.05 49.39 6.21
N LEU A 31 -40.16 48.43 6.47
CA LEU A 31 -38.77 48.70 6.84
C LEU A 31 -37.99 49.39 5.71
N GLY A 32 -38.46 49.32 4.46
CA GLY A 32 -37.95 50.11 3.33
C GLY A 32 -38.43 51.56 3.29
N VAL A 33 -39.23 52.03 4.26
CA VAL A 33 -39.73 53.42 4.32
C VAL A 33 -39.01 54.21 5.42
N ASP A 34 -38.26 55.24 5.03
CA ASP A 34 -37.33 55.97 5.90
C ASP A 34 -37.96 56.47 7.20
N ALA A 35 -39.12 57.11 7.10
CA ALA A 35 -39.78 57.73 8.24
C ALA A 35 -40.34 56.71 9.25
N LEU A 36 -40.50 55.45 8.84
CA LEU A 36 -41.11 54.39 9.64
C LEU A 36 -40.07 53.39 10.17
N GLN A 37 -38.95 53.23 9.48
CA GLN A 37 -37.95 52.21 9.78
C GLN A 37 -37.46 52.24 11.25
N PRO A 38 -37.02 53.37 11.84
CA PRO A 38 -36.51 53.37 13.22
C PRO A 38 -37.57 53.00 14.27
N ARG A 39 -38.80 53.49 14.08
CA ARG A 39 -39.93 53.20 14.98
C ARG A 39 -40.34 51.74 14.93
N ILE A 40 -40.38 51.16 13.74
CA ILE A 40 -40.77 49.75 13.56
C ILE A 40 -39.67 48.84 14.10
N ILE A 41 -38.39 49.17 13.90
CA ILE A 41 -37.27 48.43 14.50
C ILE A 41 -37.37 48.44 16.04
N SER A 42 -37.61 49.60 16.67
CA SER A 42 -37.77 49.66 18.13
C SER A 42 -38.92 48.78 18.63
N ILE A 43 -40.08 48.83 17.97
CA ILE A 43 -41.25 48.01 18.35
C ILE A 43 -40.93 46.51 18.18
N LEU A 44 -40.25 46.13 17.09
CA LEU A 44 -39.88 44.74 16.84
C LEU A 44 -38.91 44.22 17.92
N LEU A 45 -37.91 45.02 18.31
CA LEU A 45 -36.95 44.65 19.35
C LEU A 45 -37.54 44.69 20.77
N GLU A 46 -38.48 45.59 21.07
CA GLU A 46 -39.21 45.61 22.34
C GLU A 46 -40.12 44.39 22.50
N LYS A 47 -40.72 43.94 21.40
CA LYS A 47 -41.58 42.74 21.38
C LYS A 47 -40.82 41.44 21.27
N PHE A 48 -39.56 41.48 20.86
CA PHE A 48 -38.72 40.31 20.67
C PHE A 48 -38.54 39.46 21.97
N PRO A 49 -38.25 40.04 23.16
CA PRO A 49 -38.21 39.31 24.43
C PRO A 49 -39.51 38.61 24.83
N GLU A 50 -40.67 39.22 24.53
CA GLU A 50 -41.99 38.65 24.86
C GLU A 50 -42.26 37.32 24.11
N PHE A 51 -41.71 37.18 22.89
CA PHE A 51 -41.88 35.97 22.08
C PHE A 51 -40.96 34.82 22.50
N ILE A 52 -39.80 35.12 23.09
CA ILE A 52 -38.87 34.08 23.54
C ILE A 52 -39.47 33.26 24.69
N GLY A 53 -40.09 33.90 25.67
CA GLY A 53 -40.69 33.22 26.83
C GLY A 53 -42.01 32.49 26.52
N SER A 54 -42.72 32.86 25.45
CA SER A 54 -44.01 32.23 25.08
C SER A 54 -43.85 30.99 24.19
N GLU A 55 -42.67 30.80 23.58
CA GLU A 55 -42.35 29.68 22.70
C GLU A 55 -42.08 28.35 23.45
N GLU A 56 -41.61 28.40 24.69
CA GLU A 56 -41.41 27.19 25.53
C GLU A 56 -42.72 26.49 25.91
N SER A 57 -43.85 27.22 25.86
CA SER A 57 -45.16 26.72 26.30
C SER A 57 -45.89 25.88 25.25
N GLN A 58 -45.47 25.94 23.98
CA GLN A 58 -46.10 25.21 22.88
C GLN A 58 -45.06 24.28 22.23
N GLY A 59 -45.03 23.02 22.68
CA GLY A 59 -44.13 21.97 22.21
C GLY A 59 -44.30 21.53 20.75
N ASN A 60 -44.28 22.45 19.79
CA ASN A 60 -44.33 22.15 18.36
C ASN A 60 -42.98 22.43 17.69
N ALA A 61 -42.14 21.40 17.63
CA ALA A 61 -40.81 21.36 17.03
C ALA A 61 -40.77 21.52 15.49
N GLY A 62 -41.77 22.16 14.86
CA GLY A 62 -41.91 22.22 13.40
C GLY A 62 -42.22 23.58 12.79
N VAL A 63 -42.48 24.62 13.59
CA VAL A 63 -42.73 25.98 13.09
C VAL A 63 -41.54 26.84 13.48
N THR A 64 -40.91 27.52 12.49
CA THR A 64 -39.87 28.52 12.75
C THR A 64 -40.34 29.47 13.85
N LYS A 65 -39.62 29.48 14.98
CA LYS A 65 -39.85 30.32 16.16
C LYS A 65 -40.18 31.75 15.69
N ALA A 66 -41.22 32.37 16.25
CA ALA A 66 -41.65 33.73 15.92
C ALA A 66 -40.52 34.74 16.15
N SER A 67 -39.71 34.52 17.19
CA SER A 67 -38.45 35.21 17.48
C SER A 67 -37.47 35.16 16.29
N VAL A 68 -37.21 33.98 15.72
CA VAL A 68 -36.35 33.80 14.52
C VAL A 68 -36.94 34.48 13.28
N LYS A 69 -38.27 34.51 13.13
CA LYS A 69 -38.94 35.22 12.02
C LYS A 69 -38.78 36.73 12.11
N ILE A 70 -38.76 37.29 13.32
CA ILE A 70 -38.49 38.72 13.56
C ILE A 70 -37.05 39.04 13.14
N LEU A 71 -36.06 38.25 13.58
CA LEU A 71 -34.65 38.41 13.17
C LEU A 71 -34.47 38.34 11.64
N ARG A 72 -35.18 37.41 10.97
CA ARG A 72 -35.15 37.33 9.50
C ARG A 72 -35.66 38.58 8.78
N GLN A 73 -36.53 39.39 9.39
CA GLN A 73 -36.98 40.64 8.77
C GLN A 73 -35.88 41.70 8.75
N LEU A 74 -34.91 41.60 9.66
CA LEU A 74 -33.82 42.56 9.83
C LEU A 74 -32.57 42.19 8.99
N ARG A 75 -32.47 40.96 8.49
CA ARG A 75 -31.32 40.49 7.68
C ARG A 75 -31.34 41.09 6.27
N TRP A 76 -30.17 41.58 5.84
CA TRP A 76 -29.91 42.15 4.51
C TRP A 76 -30.94 43.23 4.13
N LEU A 77 -31.11 44.23 5.00
CA LEU A 77 -31.84 45.45 4.66
C LEU A 77 -30.97 46.31 3.72
N ASP A 78 -31.59 46.96 2.73
CA ASP A 78 -30.85 47.75 1.71
C ASP A 78 -30.08 48.93 2.33
N TYR A 79 -30.63 49.53 3.39
CA TYR A 79 -29.98 50.55 4.20
C TYR A 79 -30.64 50.63 5.59
N VAL A 80 -29.84 50.95 6.60
CA VAL A 80 -30.29 51.16 7.98
C VAL A 80 -30.03 52.62 8.35
N ILE A 81 -31.08 53.34 8.75
CA ILE A 81 -31.00 54.78 9.07
C ILE A 81 -30.27 55.02 10.38
N ASP A 82 -30.56 54.21 11.41
CA ASP A 82 -29.92 54.31 12.72
C ASP A 82 -29.26 52.96 13.09
N SER A 83 -28.11 52.70 12.48
CA SER A 83 -27.38 51.43 12.65
C SER A 83 -26.75 51.30 14.03
N ALA A 84 -26.38 52.43 14.66
CA ALA A 84 -25.80 52.46 16.00
C ALA A 84 -26.84 52.11 17.08
N GLU A 85 -28.04 52.71 17.04
CA GLU A 85 -29.11 52.40 18.01
C GLU A 85 -29.60 50.94 17.84
N LEU A 86 -29.66 50.45 16.60
CA LEU A 86 -29.98 49.05 16.31
C LEU A 86 -28.94 48.09 16.89
N ALA A 87 -27.64 48.37 16.68
CA ALA A 87 -26.57 47.55 17.21
C ALA A 87 -26.55 47.55 18.74
N GLU A 88 -26.71 48.71 19.38
CA GLU A 88 -26.77 48.84 20.84
C GLU A 88 -27.94 48.04 21.43
N LYS A 89 -29.15 48.20 20.89
CA LYS A 89 -30.33 47.44 21.35
C LYS A 89 -30.17 45.93 21.15
N LEU A 90 -29.60 45.48 20.03
CA LEU A 90 -29.33 44.06 19.80
C LEU A 90 -28.30 43.51 20.81
N LEU A 91 -27.23 44.26 21.10
CA LEU A 91 -26.24 43.89 22.10
C LEU A 91 -26.82 43.88 23.53
N GLU A 92 -27.71 44.82 23.86
CA GLU A 92 -28.44 44.80 25.13
C GLU A 92 -29.34 43.56 25.23
N THR A 93 -30.05 43.21 24.15
CA THR A 93 -30.91 42.01 24.15
C THR A 93 -30.10 40.73 24.35
N LEU A 94 -28.86 40.63 23.86
CA LEU A 94 -27.99 39.48 24.14
C LEU A 94 -27.76 39.25 25.63
N GLY A 95 -27.79 40.30 26.47
CA GLY A 95 -27.55 40.18 27.91
C GLY A 95 -28.65 39.43 28.69
N TYR A 96 -29.86 39.31 28.15
CA TYR A 96 -31.03 38.80 28.89
C TYR A 96 -31.70 37.57 28.26
N VAL A 97 -31.21 37.11 27.11
CA VAL A 97 -31.83 36.07 26.28
C VAL A 97 -31.21 34.69 26.56
N PRO A 98 -31.95 33.56 26.44
CA PRO A 98 -31.39 32.20 26.60
C PRO A 98 -30.30 31.86 25.56
N PRO A 99 -29.40 30.91 25.85
CA PRO A 99 -28.23 30.60 25.00
C PRO A 99 -28.60 30.16 23.58
N GLU A 100 -29.69 29.41 23.40
CA GLU A 100 -30.18 29.01 22.07
C GLU A 100 -30.48 30.21 21.17
N MET A 101 -31.09 31.25 21.74
CA MET A 101 -31.50 32.43 20.99
C MET A 101 -30.36 33.46 20.92
N GLN A 102 -29.46 33.49 21.90
CA GLN A 102 -28.19 34.24 21.80
C GLN A 102 -27.38 33.76 20.58
N SER A 103 -27.26 32.45 20.36
CA SER A 103 -26.59 31.85 19.19
C SER A 103 -27.18 32.36 17.86
N GLU A 104 -28.50 32.32 17.73
CA GLU A 104 -29.21 32.78 16.53
C GLU A 104 -29.07 34.29 16.29
N ILE A 105 -29.16 35.11 17.34
CA ILE A 105 -28.91 36.56 17.25
C ILE A 105 -27.47 36.78 16.77
N ILE A 106 -26.48 36.15 17.40
CA ILE A 106 -25.06 36.29 17.06
C ILE A 106 -24.79 35.89 15.61
N SER A 107 -25.37 34.79 15.13
CA SER A 107 -25.22 34.35 13.73
C SER A 107 -25.84 35.32 12.71
N ALA A 108 -26.85 36.09 13.13
CA ALA A 108 -27.54 37.07 12.28
C ALA A 108 -26.92 38.47 12.34
N LEU A 109 -26.10 38.78 13.37
CA LEU A 109 -25.45 40.09 13.54
C LEU A 109 -24.71 40.58 12.28
N PRO A 110 -23.89 39.75 11.60
CA PRO A 110 -23.16 40.19 10.40
C PRO A 110 -24.05 40.57 9.23
N ASP A 111 -25.30 40.07 9.21
CA ASP A 111 -26.27 40.35 8.14
C ASP A 111 -27.17 41.55 8.44
N ILE A 112 -27.18 42.03 9.69
CA ILE A 112 -28.08 43.09 10.17
C ILE A 112 -27.32 44.42 10.34
N ILE A 113 -26.06 44.36 10.75
CA ILE A 113 -25.27 45.54 11.13
C ILE A 113 -24.54 46.13 9.93
N SER A 114 -24.47 47.47 9.89
CA SER A 114 -23.71 48.22 8.89
C SER A 114 -22.20 48.23 9.20
N ASP A 115 -21.37 48.37 8.16
CA ASP A 115 -19.90 48.34 8.30
C ASP A 115 -19.31 49.35 9.31
N SER A 116 -20.02 50.46 9.56
CA SER A 116 -19.64 51.50 10.53
C SER A 116 -19.56 51.00 11.97
N ASP A 117 -20.39 50.03 12.35
CA ASP A 117 -20.60 49.61 13.75
C ASP A 117 -19.93 48.25 14.06
N ASN A 118 -19.28 47.64 13.06
CA ASN A 118 -18.55 46.38 13.18
C ASN A 118 -17.51 46.41 14.32
N ALA A 119 -16.86 47.55 14.57
CA ALA A 119 -15.84 47.67 15.61
C ALA A 119 -16.41 47.53 17.03
N GLN A 120 -17.58 48.12 17.30
CA GLN A 120 -18.25 48.04 18.61
C GLN A 120 -18.74 46.62 18.88
N VAL A 121 -19.42 46.02 17.90
CA VAL A 121 -19.98 44.67 17.99
C VAL A 121 -18.87 43.64 18.15
N SER A 122 -17.78 43.75 17.38
CA SER A 122 -16.62 42.86 17.50
C SER A 122 -15.97 42.93 18.88
N SER A 123 -15.94 44.10 19.52
CA SER A 123 -15.37 44.25 20.87
C SER A 123 -16.22 43.55 21.93
N VAL A 124 -17.54 43.62 21.83
CA VAL A 124 -18.46 42.95 22.77
C VAL A 124 -18.42 41.44 22.59
N LEU A 125 -18.49 40.96 21.34
CA LEU A 125 -18.38 39.53 21.02
C LEU A 125 -17.04 38.92 21.47
N ALA A 126 -15.94 39.65 21.31
CA ALA A 126 -14.63 39.21 21.79
C ALA A 126 -14.52 39.13 23.33
N GLY A 127 -15.28 39.97 24.05
CA GLY A 127 -15.42 39.88 25.51
C GLY A 127 -16.16 38.61 25.92
N MET A 128 -17.32 38.37 25.29
CA MET A 128 -18.17 37.20 25.56
C MET A 128 -17.47 35.86 25.30
N LEU A 129 -16.49 35.83 24.40
CA LEU A 129 -15.68 34.64 24.13
C LEU A 129 -14.94 34.10 25.37
N SER A 130 -14.67 34.96 26.37
CA SER A 130 -14.02 34.54 27.63
C SER A 130 -15.01 34.06 28.68
N ASP A 131 -16.27 34.50 28.58
CA ASP A 131 -17.29 34.34 29.63
C ASP A 131 -18.23 33.16 29.35
N SER A 132 -18.47 32.80 28.08
CA SER A 132 -19.43 31.79 27.68
C SER A 132 -18.86 30.82 26.61
N PRO A 133 -18.39 29.61 26.99
CA PRO A 133 -17.87 28.64 26.02
C PRO A 133 -18.95 28.05 25.10
N GLU A 134 -20.21 27.99 25.56
CA GLU A 134 -21.35 27.47 24.78
C GLU A 134 -21.67 28.31 23.54
N LEU A 135 -21.35 29.61 23.56
CA LEU A 135 -21.57 30.54 22.46
C LEU A 135 -20.34 30.70 21.57
N MET A 136 -19.28 29.92 21.80
CA MET A 136 -18.02 30.09 21.09
C MET A 136 -18.19 29.96 19.58
N LEU A 137 -18.88 28.92 19.08
CA LEU A 137 -18.99 28.68 17.65
C LEU A 137 -19.73 29.80 16.89
N PRO A 138 -20.95 30.22 17.32
CA PRO A 138 -21.63 31.36 16.70
C PRO A 138 -20.81 32.65 16.74
N ILE A 139 -20.10 32.90 17.86
CA ILE A 139 -19.23 34.07 18.00
C ILE A 139 -18.09 34.03 17.00
N LEU A 140 -17.46 32.86 16.78
CA LEU A 140 -16.37 32.72 15.81
C LEU A 140 -16.83 32.87 14.36
N GLU A 141 -18.01 32.37 14.02
CA GLU A 141 -18.60 32.57 12.70
C GLU A 141 -18.89 34.06 12.46
N ALA A 142 -19.52 34.73 13.42
CA ALA A 142 -19.82 36.16 13.34
C ALA A 142 -18.54 37.01 13.25
N LEU A 143 -17.54 36.76 14.10
CA LEU A 143 -16.25 37.45 14.06
C LEU A 143 -15.46 37.15 12.78
N GLY A 144 -15.67 36.00 12.15
CA GLY A 144 -15.07 35.65 10.86
C GLY A 144 -15.67 36.42 9.68
N SER A 145 -16.94 36.82 9.78
CA SER A 145 -17.65 37.63 8.76
C SER A 145 -17.56 39.14 8.99
N LEU A 146 -17.41 39.59 10.23
CA LEU A 146 -17.29 41.01 10.57
C LEU A 146 -15.88 41.54 10.28
N GLU A 147 -15.76 42.77 9.77
CA GLU A 147 -14.47 43.44 9.62
C GLU A 147 -13.85 43.79 10.98
N CYS A 148 -13.05 42.87 11.52
CA CYS A 148 -12.44 43.00 12.84
C CYS A 148 -11.07 43.69 12.79
N SER A 149 -10.74 44.47 13.82
CA SER A 149 -9.37 44.97 14.01
C SER A 149 -8.40 43.83 14.35
N THR A 150 -7.15 43.95 13.90
CA THR A 150 -6.10 42.92 14.07
C THR A 150 -5.84 42.57 15.54
N ASN A 151 -5.92 43.55 16.44
CA ASN A 151 -5.72 43.37 17.89
C ASN A 151 -6.84 42.54 18.55
N LEU A 152 -8.09 42.70 18.10
CA LEU A 152 -9.22 41.91 18.60
C LEU A 152 -9.15 40.46 18.10
N LEU A 153 -8.76 40.27 16.83
CA LEU A 153 -8.54 38.93 16.28
C LEU A 153 -7.43 38.18 17.02
N GLU A 154 -6.35 38.83 17.43
CA GLU A 154 -5.30 38.18 18.23
C GLU A 154 -5.79 37.73 19.60
N LYS A 155 -6.59 38.56 20.30
CA LYS A 155 -7.22 38.17 21.57
C LYS A 155 -8.17 36.99 21.38
N ALA A 156 -9.01 37.03 20.34
CA ALA A 156 -9.92 35.94 20.01
C ALA A 156 -9.15 34.65 19.72
N ARG A 157 -8.11 34.69 18.89
CA ARG A 157 -7.24 33.53 18.62
C ARG A 157 -6.61 32.97 19.90
N ASN A 158 -6.16 33.83 20.82
CA ASN A 158 -5.58 33.39 22.09
C ASN A 158 -6.60 32.63 22.96
N SER A 159 -7.84 33.11 23.00
CA SER A 159 -8.93 32.42 23.70
C SER A 159 -9.24 31.07 23.06
N VAL A 160 -9.49 31.04 21.74
CA VAL A 160 -9.81 29.81 20.98
C VAL A 160 -8.75 28.73 21.16
N VAL A 161 -7.47 29.08 21.08
CA VAL A 161 -6.38 28.11 21.27
C VAL A 161 -6.34 27.54 22.69
N THR A 162 -6.76 28.30 23.69
CA THR A 162 -6.82 27.82 25.08
C THR A 162 -7.94 26.79 25.23
N HIS A 163 -9.08 27.03 24.59
CA HIS A 163 -10.24 26.13 24.57
C HIS A 163 -10.09 24.91 23.65
N LEU A 164 -9.10 24.91 22.74
CA LEU A 164 -8.88 23.81 21.79
C LEU A 164 -8.57 22.45 22.44
N ILE A 165 -8.07 22.42 23.69
CA ILE A 165 -7.79 21.18 24.44
C ILE A 165 -9.07 20.57 25.02
N SER A 166 -10.04 21.41 25.40
CA SER A 166 -11.28 20.98 26.07
C SER A 166 -12.48 20.87 25.13
N ALA A 167 -12.31 21.23 23.84
CA ALA A 167 -13.37 21.25 22.86
C ALA A 167 -13.81 19.84 22.43
N GLU A 168 -15.09 19.71 22.07
CA GLU A 168 -15.58 18.47 21.48
C GLU A 168 -15.05 18.28 20.04
N PRO A 169 -14.83 17.03 19.58
CA PRO A 169 -14.24 16.76 18.27
C PRO A 169 -15.09 17.28 17.09
N THR A 170 -16.38 17.52 17.30
CA THR A 170 -17.32 18.14 16.34
C THR A 170 -17.11 19.64 16.18
N GLU A 171 -16.56 20.32 17.20
CA GLU A 171 -16.35 21.77 17.26
C GLU A 171 -14.99 22.19 16.69
N LEU A 172 -14.01 21.26 16.76
CA LEU A 172 -12.64 21.47 16.29
C LEU A 172 -12.51 21.97 14.83
N PRO A 173 -13.26 21.48 13.82
CA PRO A 173 -13.15 21.99 12.46
C PRO A 173 -13.43 23.48 12.35
N VAL A 174 -14.45 23.98 13.06
CA VAL A 174 -14.85 25.40 13.01
C VAL A 174 -13.80 26.27 13.71
N MET A 175 -13.31 25.82 14.87
CA MET A 175 -12.24 26.51 15.59
C MET A 175 -10.96 26.60 14.75
N ILE A 176 -10.55 25.49 14.12
CA ILE A 176 -9.35 25.46 13.25
C ILE A 176 -9.56 26.35 12.02
N ARG A 177 -10.75 26.36 11.42
CA ARG A 177 -11.07 27.23 10.29
C ARG A 177 -10.88 28.70 10.66
N PHE A 178 -11.44 29.14 11.79
CA PHE A 178 -11.27 30.50 12.27
C PHE A 178 -9.80 30.84 12.54
N LEU A 179 -9.06 29.93 13.18
CA LEU A 179 -7.63 30.13 13.47
C LEU A 179 -6.80 30.27 12.19
N LEU A 180 -7.11 29.52 11.13
CA LEU A 180 -6.34 29.57 9.89
C LEU A 180 -6.77 30.71 8.96
N GLN A 181 -8.05 31.05 8.92
CA GLN A 181 -8.58 32.13 8.06
C GLN A 181 -8.25 33.53 8.61
N SER A 182 -8.25 33.69 9.94
CA SER A 182 -8.05 35.02 10.53
C SER A 182 -6.58 35.44 10.54
N VAL A 183 -5.61 34.53 10.34
CA VAL A 183 -4.18 34.74 10.60
C VAL A 183 -3.47 35.68 9.63
N SER A 184 -2.62 36.55 10.17
CA SER A 184 -1.68 37.39 9.41
C SER A 184 -0.37 36.64 9.09
N PRO A 185 0.40 37.02 8.06
CA PRO A 185 1.61 36.30 7.66
C PRO A 185 2.68 36.22 8.77
N GLU A 186 2.75 37.22 9.65
CA GLU A 186 3.71 37.26 10.77
C GLU A 186 3.26 36.35 11.93
N ALA A 187 1.95 36.28 12.19
CA ALA A 187 1.38 35.46 13.27
C ALA A 187 1.11 34.00 12.86
N ALA A 188 1.38 33.63 11.60
CA ALA A 188 1.09 32.29 11.08
C ALA A 188 1.91 31.19 11.75
N ALA A 189 3.23 31.34 11.81
CA ALA A 189 4.12 30.34 12.42
C ALA A 189 3.80 30.05 13.91
N PRO A 190 3.62 31.05 14.81
CA PRO A 190 3.29 30.77 16.20
C PRO A 190 1.88 30.17 16.36
N THR A 191 0.93 30.54 15.51
CA THR A 191 -0.44 29.97 15.57
C THR A 191 -0.43 28.49 15.15
N ILE A 192 0.27 28.15 14.07
CA ILE A 192 0.44 26.76 13.61
C ILE A 192 1.11 25.89 14.66
N LEU A 193 2.16 26.42 15.31
CA LEU A 193 2.85 25.72 16.40
C LEU A 193 1.91 25.42 17.56
N ARG A 194 1.01 26.35 17.88
CA ARG A 194 0.02 26.16 18.94
C ARG A 194 -1.06 25.15 18.56
N ILE A 195 -1.51 25.13 17.30
CA ILE A 195 -2.42 24.10 16.79
C ILE A 195 -1.77 22.73 16.91
N ARG A 196 -0.53 22.57 16.42
CA ARG A 196 0.23 21.31 16.52
C ARG A 196 0.27 20.83 17.97
N ARG A 197 0.67 21.70 18.91
CA ARG A 197 0.82 21.37 20.34
C ARG A 197 -0.45 20.98 21.07
N ARG A 198 -1.61 21.44 20.62
CA ARG A 198 -2.87 21.31 21.36
C ARG A 198 -3.89 20.39 20.71
N LEU A 199 -3.71 20.03 19.44
CA LEU A 199 -4.59 19.09 18.76
C LEU A 199 -4.21 17.65 19.13
N ASP A 200 -5.09 16.99 19.88
CA ASP A 200 -5.00 15.56 20.14
C ASP A 200 -5.74 14.77 19.05
N LEU A 201 -4.99 14.13 18.16
CA LEU A 201 -5.55 13.38 17.04
C LEU A 201 -6.07 11.99 17.47
N ASP A 202 -5.57 11.43 18.57
CA ASP A 202 -5.97 10.08 19.00
C ASP A 202 -7.40 10.08 19.54
N SER A 203 -7.80 11.11 20.29
CA SER A 203 -9.19 11.29 20.72
C SER A 203 -10.15 11.55 19.57
N VAL A 204 -9.71 12.26 18.51
CA VAL A 204 -10.50 12.48 17.29
C VAL A 204 -10.76 11.16 16.55
N VAL A 205 -9.75 10.29 16.41
CA VAL A 205 -9.91 8.96 15.79
C VAL A 205 -10.93 8.13 16.56
N LEU A 206 -10.84 8.10 17.88
CA LEU A 206 -11.79 7.36 18.73
C LEU A 206 -13.22 7.91 18.60
N ALA A 207 -13.37 9.23 18.48
CA ALA A 207 -14.67 9.85 18.25
C ALA A 207 -15.25 9.53 16.88
N SER A 208 -14.45 9.64 15.81
CA SER A 208 -14.84 9.26 14.45
C SER A 208 -15.27 7.80 14.35
N GLN A 209 -14.55 6.88 15.00
CA GLN A 209 -14.91 5.46 15.03
C GLN A 209 -16.23 5.16 15.76
N ARG A 210 -16.59 5.97 16.76
CA ARG A 210 -17.88 5.87 17.46
C ARG A 210 -19.02 6.39 16.59
N LEU A 211 -18.82 7.52 15.92
CA LEU A 211 -19.80 8.17 15.05
C LEU A 211 -20.07 7.40 13.75
N ALA A 212 -19.03 6.75 13.18
CA ALA A 212 -19.16 5.90 12.00
C ALA A 212 -20.09 4.68 12.19
N LYS A 213 -20.37 4.29 13.45
CA LYS A 213 -21.33 3.21 13.77
C LYS A 213 -22.77 3.69 13.89
N SER A 214 -23.03 5.00 13.97
CA SER A 214 -24.36 5.54 14.28
C SER A 214 -25.08 6.22 13.12
N THR A 215 -24.38 6.86 12.16
CA THR A 215 -25.05 7.60 11.05
C THR A 215 -24.06 8.06 9.96
N ASP A 216 -24.58 8.30 8.75
CA ASP A 216 -23.96 8.82 7.50
C ASP A 216 -23.35 10.24 7.58
N GLY A 217 -23.04 10.73 8.80
CA GLY A 217 -22.46 12.05 9.02
C GLY A 217 -20.96 12.06 8.76
N ASN A 218 -20.45 13.10 8.08
CA ASN A 218 -19.02 13.28 7.84
C ASN A 218 -18.23 13.18 9.14
N ALA A 219 -17.29 12.24 9.20
CA ALA A 219 -16.48 12.01 10.38
C ALA A 219 -15.62 13.27 10.71
N PRO A 220 -15.50 13.65 12.00
CA PRO A 220 -14.86 14.90 12.41
C PRO A 220 -13.40 15.01 11.97
N ASP A 221 -12.67 13.89 11.90
CA ASP A 221 -11.33 13.81 11.32
C ASP A 221 -11.28 14.28 9.86
N VAL A 222 -12.21 13.83 9.01
CA VAL A 222 -12.28 14.27 7.60
C VAL A 222 -12.52 15.77 7.50
N LEU A 223 -13.41 16.30 8.33
CA LEU A 223 -13.72 17.74 8.35
C LEU A 223 -12.52 18.59 8.82
N ILE A 224 -11.78 18.15 9.85
CA ILE A 224 -10.58 18.84 10.32
C ILE A 224 -9.55 18.94 9.20
N PHE A 225 -9.25 17.83 8.53
CA PHE A 225 -8.24 17.82 7.47
C PHE A 225 -8.71 18.55 6.21
N ASP A 226 -9.99 18.51 5.87
CA ASP A 226 -10.53 19.29 4.75
C ASP A 226 -10.48 20.81 5.03
N VAL A 227 -10.77 21.23 6.27
CA VAL A 227 -10.58 22.63 6.69
C VAL A 227 -9.11 23.05 6.56
N ILE A 228 -8.17 22.21 6.99
CA ILE A 228 -6.74 22.50 6.83
C ILE A 228 -6.37 22.56 5.34
N ALA A 229 -6.83 21.62 4.52
CA ALA A 229 -6.54 21.56 3.09
C ALA A 229 -7.09 22.77 2.34
N THR A 230 -8.33 23.16 2.62
CA THR A 230 -8.97 24.35 2.04
C THR A 230 -8.28 25.64 2.47
N SER A 231 -7.89 25.76 3.74
CA SER A 231 -7.15 26.91 4.25
C SER A 231 -5.75 27.04 3.64
N LEU A 232 -5.04 25.92 3.45
CA LEU A 232 -3.77 25.89 2.73
C LEU A 232 -3.97 26.22 1.24
N ARG A 233 -5.07 25.78 0.64
CA ARG A 233 -5.39 26.09 -0.76
C ARG A 233 -5.65 27.58 -0.96
N SER A 234 -6.36 28.24 -0.05
CA SER A 234 -6.67 29.67 -0.16
C SER A 234 -5.47 30.57 0.12
N HIS A 235 -4.61 30.26 1.11
CA HIS A 235 -3.56 31.17 1.56
C HIS A 235 -2.14 30.61 1.36
N LYS A 236 -1.39 31.19 0.40
CA LYS A 236 0.01 30.79 0.12
C LYS A 236 0.95 30.97 1.32
N HIS A 237 0.81 32.05 2.09
CA HIS A 237 1.68 32.32 3.25
C HIS A 237 1.57 31.24 4.35
N LEU A 238 0.38 30.62 4.51
CA LEU A 238 0.20 29.50 5.44
C LEU A 238 1.01 28.28 5.02
N ARG A 239 1.15 28.00 3.72
CA ARG A 239 1.94 26.87 3.20
C ARG A 239 3.42 26.99 3.59
N ASP A 240 3.99 28.18 3.37
CA ASP A 240 5.38 28.46 3.69
C ASP A 240 5.61 28.46 5.22
N ALA A 241 4.70 29.05 5.99
CA ALA A 241 4.77 29.05 7.44
C ALA A 241 4.69 27.63 8.01
N TRP A 242 3.75 26.79 7.54
CA TRP A 242 3.57 25.44 8.05
C TRP A 242 4.78 24.56 7.76
N LEU A 243 5.27 24.57 6.51
CA LEU A 243 6.46 23.82 6.15
C LEU A 243 7.68 24.24 6.98
N LYS A 244 7.86 25.55 7.18
CA LYS A 244 8.94 26.07 8.04
C LYS A 244 8.80 25.56 9.47
N THR A 245 7.60 25.59 10.05
CA THR A 245 7.37 25.10 11.42
C THR A 245 7.64 23.60 11.57
N ILE A 246 7.31 22.78 10.57
CA ILE A 246 7.60 21.34 10.56
C ILE A 246 9.12 21.10 10.54
N VAL A 247 9.86 21.88 9.77
CA VAL A 247 11.33 21.75 9.66
C VAL A 247 12.04 22.26 10.91
N THR A 248 11.61 23.39 11.48
CA THR A 248 12.27 24.01 12.64
C THR A 248 11.93 23.34 13.97
N ASP A 249 10.70 22.88 14.16
CA ASP A 249 10.30 22.28 15.44
C ASP A 249 10.65 20.80 15.48
N THR A 250 11.60 20.46 16.36
CA THR A 250 12.08 19.10 16.64
C THR A 250 11.77 18.67 18.08
N SER A 251 11.01 19.48 18.83
CA SER A 251 10.98 19.40 20.30
C SER A 251 9.85 18.54 20.91
N ASN A 252 8.82 18.16 20.15
CA ASN A 252 7.74 17.25 20.61
C ASN A 252 7.40 16.23 19.51
N VAL A 253 8.00 15.05 19.60
CA VAL A 253 8.18 14.12 18.45
C VAL A 253 7.13 12.99 18.39
N GLY A 254 6.18 12.94 19.34
CA GLY A 254 5.22 11.82 19.47
C GLY A 254 3.83 12.05 18.87
N SER A 255 3.15 13.15 19.24
CA SER A 255 1.75 13.40 18.84
C SER A 255 1.62 14.27 17.57
N HIS A 256 2.64 15.07 17.26
CA HIS A 256 2.58 16.01 16.14
C HIS A 256 2.94 15.36 14.80
N THR A 257 3.65 14.23 14.83
CA THR A 257 4.15 13.53 13.64
C THR A 257 3.02 13.00 12.74
N THR A 258 1.90 12.55 13.32
CA THR A 258 0.70 12.14 12.58
C THR A 258 0.12 13.29 11.76
N LEU A 259 -0.09 14.46 12.40
CA LEU A 259 -0.57 15.67 11.72
C LEU A 259 0.40 16.09 10.61
N ASP A 260 1.69 16.09 10.93
CA ASP A 260 2.73 16.54 10.02
C ASP A 260 2.77 15.68 8.75
N ILE A 261 2.61 14.35 8.87
CA ILE A 261 2.56 13.44 7.71
C ILE A 261 1.36 13.78 6.80
N VAL A 262 0.17 13.97 7.37
CA VAL A 262 -1.03 14.30 6.58
C VAL A 262 -0.88 15.67 5.92
N VAL A 263 -0.37 16.67 6.64
CA VAL A 263 -0.14 18.01 6.09
C VAL A 263 0.95 18.01 5.03
N LEU A 264 2.05 17.28 5.21
CA LEU A 264 3.09 17.15 4.17
C LEU A 264 2.53 16.52 2.90
N MET A 265 1.67 15.51 3.01
CA MET A 265 0.96 14.93 1.86
C MET A 265 0.05 15.96 1.18
N ILE A 266 -0.72 16.74 1.94
CA ILE A 266 -1.56 17.82 1.38
C ILE A 266 -0.68 18.87 0.68
N LEU A 267 0.44 19.26 1.29
CA LEU A 267 1.38 20.23 0.73
C LEU A 267 2.06 19.73 -0.55
N HIS A 268 2.30 18.42 -0.67
CA HIS A 268 2.89 17.78 -1.85
C HIS A 268 2.06 18.01 -3.14
N GLN A 269 0.73 18.13 -3.01
CA GLN A 269 -0.19 18.40 -4.12
C GLN A 269 0.06 19.75 -4.81
N PHE A 270 0.68 20.70 -4.11
CA PHE A 270 0.94 22.03 -4.65
C PHE A 270 2.30 22.06 -5.33
N SER A 271 2.31 22.18 -6.65
CA SER A 271 3.52 22.20 -7.50
C SER A 271 4.61 23.19 -7.05
N THR A 272 4.23 24.29 -6.39
CA THR A 272 5.16 25.30 -5.87
C THR A 272 5.94 24.83 -4.63
N HIS A 273 5.41 23.89 -3.87
CA HIS A 273 6.00 23.40 -2.61
C HIS A 273 6.47 21.95 -2.68
N THR A 274 6.08 21.19 -3.71
CA THR A 274 6.44 19.77 -3.89
C THR A 274 7.93 19.50 -3.60
N LYS A 275 8.86 20.18 -4.29
CA LYS A 275 10.32 19.98 -4.07
C LYS A 275 10.80 20.29 -2.66
N ARG A 276 10.19 21.28 -2.00
CA ARG A 276 10.55 21.64 -0.61
C ARG A 276 10.03 20.60 0.39
N VAL A 277 8.84 20.06 0.13
CA VAL A 277 8.25 18.95 0.90
C VAL A 277 9.09 17.69 0.72
N GLU A 278 9.46 17.35 -0.50
CA GLU A 278 10.35 16.23 -0.83
C GLU A 278 11.70 16.35 -0.09
N SER A 279 12.33 17.53 -0.09
CA SER A 279 13.57 17.78 0.66
C SER A 279 13.37 17.61 2.16
N ALA A 280 12.28 18.15 2.73
CA ALA A 280 11.99 18.03 4.15
C ALA A 280 11.71 16.58 4.56
N LEU A 281 10.98 15.82 3.75
CA LEU A 281 10.75 14.39 3.96
C LEU A 281 12.05 13.60 3.90
N LYS A 282 12.89 13.90 2.91
CA LYS A 282 14.22 13.27 2.79
C LYS A 282 15.06 13.48 4.03
N ASP A 283 15.23 14.72 4.50
CA ASP A 283 16.03 15.02 5.69
C ASP A 283 15.47 14.32 6.95
N ARG A 284 14.14 14.17 7.04
CA ARG A 284 13.46 13.50 8.16
C ARG A 284 13.52 11.98 8.09
N ILE A 285 13.63 11.39 6.90
CA ILE A 285 13.83 9.94 6.72
C ILE A 285 15.31 9.58 6.86
N ASP A 286 16.24 10.42 6.41
CA ASP A 286 17.69 10.16 6.52
C ASP A 286 18.19 10.33 7.98
N SER A 287 17.54 11.18 8.77
CA SER A 287 17.82 11.35 10.21
C SER A 287 17.39 10.17 11.10
N VAL A 288 16.84 9.09 10.53
CA VAL A 288 16.52 7.83 11.23
C VAL A 288 17.73 7.23 11.95
N SER A 289 18.96 7.53 11.51
CA SER A 289 20.18 7.03 12.15
C SER A 289 20.55 7.73 13.48
N SER A 290 20.01 8.92 13.77
CA SER A 290 20.47 9.77 14.89
C SER A 290 19.39 10.11 15.93
N LEU A 291 18.11 9.84 15.66
CA LEU A 291 16.99 10.18 16.56
C LEU A 291 16.10 8.96 16.88
N PRO A 292 15.64 8.81 18.14
CA PRO A 292 14.91 7.61 18.60
C PRO A 292 13.57 7.31 17.91
N MET A 293 13.01 8.26 17.15
CA MET A 293 11.68 8.11 16.53
C MET A 293 11.51 9.02 15.30
N ALA A 294 12.34 8.80 14.29
CA ALA A 294 12.23 9.45 12.98
C ALA A 294 11.07 8.88 12.14
N TYR A 295 10.84 9.42 10.94
CA TYR A 295 9.81 8.97 10.01
C TYR A 295 10.02 7.51 9.59
N THR A 296 9.46 6.59 10.38
CA THR A 296 9.61 5.14 10.19
C THR A 296 8.48 4.54 9.35
N PRO A 297 8.71 3.41 8.66
CA PRO A 297 7.65 2.71 7.93
C PRO A 297 6.42 2.38 8.79
N LYS A 298 6.64 1.99 10.05
CA LYS A 298 5.55 1.66 11.00
C LYS A 298 4.68 2.87 11.34
N LEU A 299 5.28 4.05 11.44
CA LEU A 299 4.54 5.29 11.68
C LEU A 299 3.61 5.57 10.50
N PHE A 300 4.10 5.53 9.26
CA PHE A 300 3.26 5.72 8.08
C PHE A 300 2.13 4.69 7.99
N GLU A 301 2.41 3.42 8.30
CA GLU A 301 1.38 2.37 8.36
C GLU A 301 0.29 2.71 9.40
N SER A 302 0.68 3.14 10.61
CA SER A 302 -0.26 3.52 11.68
C SER A 302 -1.11 4.75 11.31
N VAL A 303 -0.52 5.75 10.66
CA VAL A 303 -1.24 6.98 10.26
C VAL A 303 -2.25 6.68 9.15
N ILE A 304 -1.87 5.92 8.13
CA ILE A 304 -2.77 5.60 7.01
C ILE A 304 -3.89 4.66 7.43
N SER A 305 -3.61 3.70 8.32
CA SER A 305 -4.64 2.81 8.87
C SER A 305 -5.54 3.50 9.89
N GLY A 306 -5.06 4.54 10.59
CA GLY A 306 -5.84 5.34 11.53
C GLY A 306 -6.84 6.30 10.87
N PHE A 307 -6.50 6.86 9.71
CA PHE A 307 -7.32 7.89 9.02
C PHE A 307 -7.71 7.51 7.57
N PRO A 308 -8.32 6.34 7.32
CA PRO A 308 -8.56 5.85 5.96
C PRO A 308 -9.43 6.78 5.12
N ALA A 309 -10.44 7.42 5.71
CA ALA A 309 -11.35 8.32 5.00
C ALA A 309 -10.62 9.60 4.51
N VAL A 310 -9.71 10.15 5.31
CA VAL A 310 -8.89 11.33 4.95
C VAL A 310 -7.97 11.02 3.77
N PHE A 311 -7.27 9.89 3.84
CA PHE A 311 -6.37 9.47 2.77
C PHE A 311 -7.13 9.04 1.50
N THR A 312 -8.37 8.57 1.63
CA THR A 312 -9.26 8.28 0.49
C THR A 312 -9.64 9.57 -0.24
N ALA A 313 -9.97 10.65 0.48
CA ALA A 313 -10.30 11.94 -0.11
C ALA A 313 -9.11 12.60 -0.85
N HIS A 314 -7.88 12.34 -0.38
CA HIS A 314 -6.64 12.87 -0.96
C HIS A 314 -5.77 11.79 -1.64
N PHE A 315 -6.40 10.73 -2.15
CA PHE A 315 -5.69 9.55 -2.67
C PHE A 315 -4.63 9.84 -3.77
N PRO A 316 -4.86 10.73 -4.76
CA PRO A 316 -3.84 11.05 -5.76
C PRO A 316 -2.54 11.61 -5.16
N ALA A 317 -2.64 12.29 -4.01
CA ALA A 317 -1.49 12.84 -3.30
C ALA A 317 -0.69 11.74 -2.60
N LEU A 318 -1.39 10.78 -1.99
CA LEU A 318 -0.77 9.62 -1.38
C LEU A 318 -0.03 8.80 -2.43
N LEU A 319 -0.68 8.54 -3.58
CA LEU A 319 -0.08 7.75 -4.65
C LEU A 319 1.14 8.47 -5.25
N SER A 320 1.03 9.77 -5.58
CA SER A 320 2.16 10.54 -6.12
C SER A 320 3.35 10.61 -5.15
N LEU A 321 3.09 10.71 -3.85
CA LEU A 321 4.15 10.71 -2.83
C LEU A 321 4.82 9.32 -2.70
N ALA A 322 4.03 8.25 -2.76
CA ALA A 322 4.56 6.89 -2.79
C ALA A 322 5.41 6.65 -4.05
N SER A 323 4.93 7.05 -5.24
CA SER A 323 5.69 6.94 -6.49
C SER A 323 6.98 7.77 -6.45
N TRP A 324 6.96 8.96 -5.84
CA TRP A 324 8.18 9.75 -5.62
C TRP A 324 9.19 9.01 -4.72
N LEU A 325 8.73 8.44 -3.60
CA LEU A 325 9.60 7.68 -2.69
C LEU A 325 10.24 6.47 -3.38
N ILE A 326 9.48 5.76 -4.22
CA ILE A 326 9.99 4.60 -4.99
C ILE A 326 11.06 5.05 -6.01
N ARG A 327 10.83 6.15 -6.72
CA ARG A 327 11.75 6.65 -7.75
C ARG A 327 13.01 7.30 -7.15
N THR A 328 12.95 7.75 -5.90
CA THR A 328 14.04 8.51 -5.30
C THR A 328 15.16 7.60 -4.78
N SER A 329 16.19 7.43 -5.60
CA SER A 329 17.37 6.62 -5.27
C SER A 329 18.18 7.13 -4.06
N SER A 330 18.06 8.42 -3.72
CA SER A 330 18.89 9.02 -2.67
C SER A 330 18.51 8.63 -1.23
N LEU A 331 17.30 8.12 -0.99
CA LEU A 331 16.87 7.60 0.31
C LEU A 331 17.21 6.10 0.49
N GLY A 332 17.82 5.48 -0.52
CA GLY A 332 18.20 4.07 -0.52
C GLY A 332 17.06 3.15 -0.10
N SER A 333 17.38 2.16 0.75
CA SER A 333 16.42 1.15 1.21
C SER A 333 15.35 1.68 2.17
N GLN A 334 15.56 2.83 2.82
CA GLN A 334 14.59 3.39 3.77
C GLN A 334 13.40 4.03 3.05
N GLY A 335 13.66 4.79 1.98
CA GLY A 335 12.60 5.36 1.14
C GLY A 335 11.68 4.27 0.57
N SER A 336 12.27 3.20 0.05
CA SER A 336 11.55 2.02 -0.44
C SER A 336 10.68 1.34 0.63
N ARG A 337 11.19 1.20 1.87
CA ARG A 337 10.44 0.61 2.98
C ARG A 337 9.26 1.47 3.41
N VAL A 338 9.45 2.80 3.45
CA VAL A 338 8.36 3.73 3.77
C VAL A 338 7.28 3.68 2.69
N ALA A 339 7.67 3.74 1.41
CA ALA A 339 6.73 3.62 0.30
C ALA A 339 5.94 2.31 0.33
N SER A 340 6.62 1.20 0.57
CA SER A 340 6.01 -0.13 0.69
C SER A 340 4.99 -0.17 1.83
N ALA A 341 5.35 0.31 3.02
CA ALA A 341 4.44 0.37 4.16
C ALA A 341 3.21 1.27 3.89
N MET A 342 3.41 2.40 3.21
CA MET A 342 2.30 3.28 2.81
C MET A 342 1.33 2.58 1.86
N ILE A 343 1.86 1.93 0.82
CA ILE A 343 1.06 1.22 -0.18
C ILE A 343 0.30 0.05 0.44
N VAL A 344 0.96 -0.75 1.29
CA VAL A 344 0.33 -1.89 1.97
C VAL A 344 -0.77 -1.42 2.92
N ALA A 345 -0.54 -0.35 3.68
CA ALA A 345 -1.54 0.23 4.57
C ALA A 345 -2.74 0.77 3.80
N ALA A 346 -2.50 1.53 2.72
CA ALA A 346 -3.55 2.08 1.88
C ALA A 346 -4.39 0.99 1.19
N PHE A 347 -3.74 -0.07 0.70
CA PHE A 347 -4.44 -1.19 0.07
C PHE A 347 -5.38 -1.90 1.06
N GLY A 348 -4.92 -2.11 2.30
CA GLY A 348 -5.71 -2.76 3.35
C GLY A 348 -6.89 -1.93 3.84
N SER A 349 -6.75 -0.60 3.92
CA SER A 349 -7.74 0.27 4.56
C SER A 349 -8.74 0.94 3.59
N MET A 350 -8.45 0.97 2.29
CA MET A 350 -9.25 1.69 1.29
C MET A 350 -10.13 0.77 0.42
N GLY A 351 -10.99 1.39 -0.40
CA GLY A 351 -11.97 0.73 -1.25
C GLY A 351 -11.42 0.18 -2.58
N MET A 352 -12.32 -0.39 -3.38
CA MET A 352 -12.01 -1.10 -4.63
C MET A 352 -11.28 -0.22 -5.66
N PHE A 353 -11.72 1.03 -5.82
CA PHE A 353 -11.10 1.99 -6.74
C PHE A 353 -9.62 2.25 -6.39
N GLN A 354 -9.33 2.53 -5.12
CA GLN A 354 -7.96 2.80 -4.67
C GLN A 354 -7.07 1.56 -4.82
N ARG A 355 -7.59 0.37 -4.51
CA ARG A 355 -6.86 -0.90 -4.70
C ARG A 355 -6.53 -1.17 -6.17
N GLN A 356 -7.45 -0.84 -7.09
CA GLN A 356 -7.22 -0.94 -8.52
C GLN A 356 -6.07 -0.02 -8.97
N GLU A 357 -6.12 1.25 -8.58
CA GLU A 357 -5.10 2.24 -8.92
C GLU A 357 -3.73 1.88 -8.33
N ILE A 358 -3.67 1.42 -7.07
CA ILE A 358 -2.44 0.91 -6.45
C ILE A 358 -1.87 -0.26 -7.27
N SER A 359 -2.71 -1.21 -7.66
CA SER A 359 -2.27 -2.38 -8.43
C SER A 359 -1.74 -1.99 -9.81
N GLY A 360 -2.39 -1.02 -10.46
CA GLY A 360 -1.96 -0.45 -11.73
C GLY A 360 -0.61 0.29 -11.62
N GLU A 361 -0.46 1.17 -10.63
CA GLU A 361 0.79 1.93 -10.41
C GLU A 361 1.96 1.00 -10.06
N LEU A 362 1.73 -0.04 -9.24
CA LEU A 362 2.74 -1.05 -8.97
C LEU A 362 3.19 -1.78 -10.24
N ALA A 363 2.25 -2.14 -11.12
CA ALA A 363 2.57 -2.77 -12.40
C ALA A 363 3.39 -1.84 -13.31
N VAL A 364 3.11 -0.53 -13.31
CA VAL A 364 3.90 0.47 -14.02
C VAL A 364 5.33 0.56 -13.48
N HIS A 365 5.50 0.58 -12.15
CA HIS A 365 6.83 0.61 -11.53
C HIS A 365 7.64 -0.67 -11.79
N ILE A 366 6.99 -1.85 -11.81
CA ILE A 366 7.66 -3.11 -12.19
C ILE A 366 8.10 -3.07 -13.67
N GLY A 367 7.35 -2.39 -14.53
CA GLY A 367 7.68 -2.19 -15.95
C GLY A 367 8.64 -1.06 -16.26
N SER A 368 9.14 -0.31 -15.26
CA SER A 368 9.91 0.92 -15.51
C SER A 368 11.34 0.67 -16.04
N GLY A 369 11.88 -0.52 -15.81
CA GLY A 369 13.25 -0.90 -16.17
C GLY A 369 14.34 -0.42 -15.18
N ASN A 370 13.99 0.35 -14.15
CA ASN A 370 14.93 0.78 -13.11
C ASN A 370 15.00 -0.26 -11.98
N ALA A 371 16.15 -0.90 -11.78
CA ALA A 371 16.31 -2.03 -10.87
C ALA A 371 15.78 -1.78 -9.44
N ASN A 372 16.01 -0.59 -8.86
CA ASN A 372 15.56 -0.27 -7.50
C ASN A 372 14.03 -0.08 -7.40
N GLU A 373 13.45 0.53 -8.44
CA GLU A 373 12.01 0.76 -8.55
C GLU A 373 11.27 -0.57 -8.77
N VAL A 374 11.81 -1.41 -9.67
CA VAL A 374 11.30 -2.76 -9.93
C VAL A 374 11.37 -3.61 -8.66
N ASP A 375 12.50 -3.62 -7.96
CA ASP A 375 12.68 -4.41 -6.73
C ASP A 375 11.67 -4.00 -5.63
N THR A 376 11.51 -2.69 -5.41
CA THR A 376 10.59 -2.16 -4.41
C THR A 376 9.13 -2.48 -4.75
N ALA A 377 8.75 -2.27 -6.01
CA ALA A 377 7.37 -2.51 -6.47
C ALA A 377 7.02 -4.00 -6.52
N ALA A 378 7.93 -4.86 -7.02
CA ALA A 378 7.72 -6.30 -7.06
C ALA A 378 7.58 -6.88 -5.65
N ARG A 379 8.47 -6.52 -4.71
CA ARG A 379 8.37 -6.98 -3.31
C ARG A 379 7.11 -6.48 -2.62
N THR A 380 6.71 -5.23 -2.88
CA THR A 380 5.45 -4.69 -2.35
C THR A 380 4.24 -5.45 -2.90
N CYS A 381 4.24 -5.77 -4.20
CA CYS A 381 3.20 -6.58 -4.82
C CYS A 381 3.10 -7.98 -4.19
N LEU A 382 4.25 -8.63 -3.92
CA LEU A 382 4.27 -9.91 -3.20
C LEU A 382 3.73 -9.78 -1.77
N GLN A 383 4.06 -8.72 -1.03
CA GLN A 383 3.49 -8.46 0.29
C GLN A 383 1.98 -8.28 0.25
N LEU A 384 1.45 -7.59 -0.77
CA LEU A 384 0.01 -7.46 -0.98
C LEU A 384 -0.65 -8.82 -1.24
N ALA A 385 -0.04 -9.67 -2.08
CA ALA A 385 -0.56 -11.01 -2.32
C ALA A 385 -0.54 -11.90 -1.07
N GLN A 386 0.46 -11.74 -0.20
CA GLN A 386 0.55 -12.47 1.07
C GLN A 386 -0.45 -11.99 2.12
N ARG A 387 -0.69 -10.67 2.22
CA ARG A 387 -1.54 -10.08 3.28
C ARG A 387 -3.00 -9.94 2.87
N PHE A 388 -3.27 -9.64 1.61
CA PHE A 388 -4.61 -9.36 1.06
C PHE A 388 -4.86 -10.12 -0.26
N PRO A 389 -4.72 -11.46 -0.28
CA PRO A 389 -4.82 -12.26 -1.49
C PRO A 389 -6.17 -12.15 -2.20
N TYR A 390 -7.28 -12.15 -1.46
CA TYR A 390 -8.63 -12.12 -2.02
C TYR A 390 -8.96 -10.76 -2.62
N GLU A 391 -8.44 -9.69 -2.02
CA GLU A 391 -8.64 -8.31 -2.43
C GLU A 391 -7.78 -7.92 -3.65
N LEU A 392 -6.59 -8.52 -3.79
CA LEU A 392 -5.70 -8.29 -4.93
C LEU A 392 -6.13 -9.08 -6.18
N ARG A 393 -6.75 -10.25 -5.99
CA ARG A 393 -7.13 -11.15 -7.07
C ARG A 393 -7.97 -10.51 -8.20
N PRO A 394 -8.99 -9.66 -7.94
CA PRO A 394 -9.73 -8.97 -9.01
C PRO A 394 -8.86 -8.11 -9.93
N PHE A 395 -7.70 -7.67 -9.45
CA PHE A 395 -6.75 -6.81 -10.16
C PHE A 395 -5.55 -7.58 -10.72
N ALA A 396 -5.57 -8.91 -10.65
CA ALA A 396 -4.49 -9.77 -11.13
C ALA A 396 -4.19 -9.58 -12.63
N VAL A 397 -5.12 -9.02 -13.41
CA VAL A 397 -4.90 -8.69 -14.83
C VAL A 397 -3.69 -7.77 -15.05
N PHE A 398 -3.44 -6.81 -14.14
CA PHE A 398 -2.27 -5.93 -14.23
C PHE A 398 -0.97 -6.70 -14.02
N ILE A 399 -0.95 -7.61 -13.05
CA ILE A 399 0.21 -8.45 -12.73
C ILE A 399 0.43 -9.49 -13.83
N LYS A 400 -0.64 -10.05 -14.40
CA LYS A 400 -0.56 -10.97 -15.54
C LYS A 400 -0.01 -10.26 -16.79
N GLY A 401 -0.35 -8.99 -17.00
CA GLY A 401 0.22 -8.17 -18.08
C GLY A 401 1.74 -8.02 -18.01
N LEU A 402 2.36 -8.20 -16.83
CA LEU A 402 3.82 -8.20 -16.68
C LEU A 402 4.49 -9.37 -17.42
N LEU A 403 3.75 -10.46 -17.69
CA LEU A 403 4.27 -11.64 -18.37
C LEU A 403 4.66 -11.37 -19.83
N ASP A 404 4.10 -10.32 -20.45
CA ASP A 404 4.41 -9.95 -21.83
C ASP A 404 5.83 -9.37 -22.00
N TYR A 405 6.43 -8.87 -20.91
CA TYR A 405 7.77 -8.28 -20.90
C TYR A 405 8.69 -8.85 -19.81
N VAL A 406 8.33 -10.01 -19.26
CA VAL A 406 9.07 -10.73 -18.21
C VAL A 406 10.51 -11.08 -18.63
N ASP A 407 10.79 -11.12 -19.93
CA ASP A 407 12.14 -11.37 -20.46
C ASP A 407 13.13 -10.23 -20.22
N ASN A 408 12.65 -9.04 -19.86
CA ASN A 408 13.47 -7.90 -19.46
C ASN A 408 13.77 -7.87 -17.94
N LEU A 409 13.20 -8.78 -17.17
CA LEU A 409 13.36 -8.82 -15.71
C LEU A 409 14.50 -9.74 -15.27
N SER A 410 15.09 -9.44 -14.11
CA SER A 410 16.07 -10.33 -13.48
C SER A 410 15.41 -11.61 -12.97
N ILE A 411 16.20 -12.67 -12.74
CA ILE A 411 15.70 -13.94 -12.19
C ILE A 411 15.03 -13.73 -10.83
N GLU A 412 15.58 -12.86 -9.98
CA GLU A 412 14.99 -12.54 -8.68
C GLU A 412 13.61 -11.90 -8.82
N HIS A 413 13.46 -10.92 -9.73
CA HIS A 413 12.17 -10.28 -9.99
C HIS A 413 11.17 -11.25 -10.63
N MET A 414 11.63 -12.15 -11.51
CA MET A 414 10.79 -13.22 -12.07
C MET A 414 10.22 -14.11 -10.96
N ARG A 415 11.05 -14.57 -10.02
CA ARG A 415 10.59 -15.37 -8.87
C ARG A 415 9.50 -14.64 -8.09
N VAL A 416 9.71 -13.36 -7.79
CA VAL A 416 8.74 -12.54 -7.03
C VAL A 416 7.39 -12.41 -7.76
N ILE A 417 7.41 -12.18 -9.08
CA ILE A 417 6.19 -12.06 -9.88
C ILE A 417 5.46 -13.40 -9.99
N PHE A 418 6.17 -14.49 -10.27
CA PHE A 418 5.56 -15.82 -10.34
C PHE A 418 5.08 -16.31 -8.98
N ASP A 419 5.74 -15.97 -7.88
CA ASP A 419 5.24 -16.23 -6.53
C ASP A 419 3.94 -15.46 -6.28
N THR A 420 3.89 -14.19 -6.67
CA THR A 420 2.68 -13.36 -6.56
C THR A 420 1.51 -13.97 -7.35
N LEU A 421 1.73 -14.31 -8.62
CA LEU A 421 0.73 -14.95 -9.48
C LEU A 421 0.37 -16.37 -8.99
N GLY A 422 1.34 -17.10 -8.44
CA GLY A 422 1.13 -18.42 -7.85
C GLY A 422 0.24 -18.36 -6.61
N ILE A 423 0.46 -17.38 -5.72
CA ILE A 423 -0.42 -17.15 -4.57
C ILE A 423 -1.84 -16.89 -5.06
N LEU A 424 -2.02 -15.92 -5.96
CA LEU A 424 -3.34 -15.52 -6.46
C LEU A 424 -4.08 -16.64 -7.21
N SER A 425 -3.36 -17.42 -8.02
CA SER A 425 -3.93 -18.52 -8.81
C SER A 425 -4.30 -19.74 -7.97
N THR A 426 -3.62 -19.96 -6.85
CA THR A 426 -3.90 -21.11 -5.97
C THR A 426 -4.93 -20.80 -4.87
N LEU A 427 -5.45 -19.57 -4.78
CA LEU A 427 -6.48 -19.22 -3.78
C LEU A 427 -7.74 -20.08 -3.93
N ASN A 428 -8.16 -20.69 -2.82
CA ASN A 428 -9.41 -21.45 -2.75
C ASN A 428 -10.57 -20.47 -2.54
N VAL A 429 -11.09 -19.91 -3.62
CA VAL A 429 -12.30 -19.09 -3.55
C VAL A 429 -13.47 -20.04 -3.30
N GLY A 430 -14.02 -20.05 -2.08
CA GLY A 430 -15.10 -20.95 -1.64
C GLY A 430 -16.44 -20.83 -2.37
N GLY A 431 -16.47 -20.20 -3.54
CA GLY A 431 -17.59 -20.25 -4.48
C GLY A 431 -17.18 -21.10 -5.68
N GLY A 432 -17.98 -22.11 -6.03
CA GLY A 432 -17.77 -23.05 -7.14
C GLY A 432 -17.79 -22.42 -8.56
N GLY A 433 -17.24 -21.22 -8.74
CA GLY A 433 -16.96 -20.63 -10.03
C GLY A 433 -15.54 -21.01 -10.48
N GLY A 434 -15.43 -21.58 -11.69
CA GLY A 434 -14.19 -22.05 -12.31
C GLY A 434 -13.09 -21.00 -12.59
N ASP A 435 -13.15 -19.83 -11.96
CA ASP A 435 -12.19 -18.74 -12.13
C ASP A 435 -10.86 -19.00 -11.38
N GLY A 436 -10.92 -19.76 -10.27
CA GLY A 436 -9.74 -20.34 -9.58
C GLY A 436 -8.87 -21.16 -10.52
N ASP A 437 -9.54 -22.00 -11.30
CA ASP A 437 -8.88 -22.88 -12.26
C ASP A 437 -8.46 -22.14 -13.53
N GLY A 438 -9.22 -21.12 -13.95
CA GLY A 438 -8.90 -20.29 -15.12
C GLY A 438 -7.52 -19.62 -15.02
N MET A 439 -7.26 -18.89 -13.93
CA MET A 439 -5.96 -18.22 -13.75
C MET A 439 -4.80 -19.22 -13.65
N PHE A 440 -4.98 -20.33 -12.94
CA PHE A 440 -3.95 -21.38 -12.86
C PHE A 440 -3.69 -22.02 -14.23
N ASN A 441 -4.74 -22.33 -14.99
CA ASN A 441 -4.63 -22.91 -16.33
C ASN A 441 -3.94 -21.95 -17.31
N ASP A 442 -4.23 -20.65 -17.24
CA ASP A 442 -3.53 -19.64 -18.04
C ASP A 442 -2.03 -19.61 -17.75
N LEU A 443 -1.65 -19.64 -16.47
CA LEU A 443 -0.25 -19.68 -16.05
C LEU A 443 0.42 -21.01 -16.44
N TYR A 444 -0.29 -22.13 -16.31
CA TYR A 444 0.17 -23.45 -16.73
C TYR A 444 0.47 -23.48 -18.23
N ILE A 445 -0.44 -22.95 -19.06
CA ILE A 445 -0.26 -22.83 -20.50
C ILE A 445 0.94 -21.91 -20.81
N PHE A 446 1.06 -20.79 -20.09
CA PHE A 446 2.17 -19.86 -20.25
C PHE A 446 3.51 -20.55 -19.98
N VAL A 447 3.71 -21.15 -18.79
CA VAL A 447 4.99 -21.78 -18.44
C VAL A 447 5.31 -22.95 -19.36
N ARG A 448 4.32 -23.77 -19.74
CA ARG A 448 4.52 -24.86 -20.70
C ARG A 448 5.02 -24.35 -22.06
N LYS A 449 4.48 -23.23 -22.55
CA LYS A 449 4.94 -22.59 -23.78
C LYS A 449 6.39 -22.09 -23.65
N GLN A 450 6.76 -21.52 -22.51
CA GLN A 450 8.11 -21.04 -22.25
C GLN A 450 9.12 -22.20 -22.15
N LEU A 451 8.76 -23.32 -21.50
CA LEU A 451 9.59 -24.53 -21.39
C LEU A 451 9.83 -25.22 -22.74
N SER A 452 8.85 -25.13 -23.65
CA SER A 452 8.94 -25.73 -24.99
C SER A 452 9.73 -24.87 -25.99
N SER A 453 10.27 -23.73 -25.56
CA SER A 453 11.01 -22.82 -26.42
C SER A 453 12.39 -23.40 -26.80
N VAL A 454 12.88 -23.04 -27.99
CA VAL A 454 14.24 -23.36 -28.43
C VAL A 454 15.26 -22.38 -27.83
N TYR A 455 14.83 -21.17 -27.47
CA TYR A 455 15.71 -20.13 -26.94
C TYR A 455 15.88 -20.28 -25.42
N PRO A 456 17.12 -20.40 -24.91
CA PRO A 456 17.39 -20.55 -23.48
C PRO A 456 16.80 -19.45 -22.60
N LYS A 457 16.70 -18.21 -23.11
CA LYS A 457 16.12 -17.08 -22.37
C LYS A 457 14.67 -17.35 -21.93
N TYR A 458 13.87 -18.00 -22.76
CA TYR A 458 12.48 -18.36 -22.47
C TYR A 458 12.40 -19.59 -21.57
N ASN A 459 13.32 -20.54 -21.75
CA ASN A 459 13.40 -21.71 -20.87
C ASN A 459 13.65 -21.29 -19.41
N ARG A 460 14.50 -20.28 -19.17
CA ARG A 460 14.73 -19.69 -17.84
C ARG A 460 13.43 -19.19 -17.20
N ILE A 461 12.60 -18.46 -17.95
CA ILE A 461 11.29 -17.97 -17.50
C ILE A 461 10.37 -19.15 -17.16
N GLY A 462 10.33 -20.15 -18.03
CA GLY A 462 9.52 -21.35 -17.83
C GLY A 462 9.92 -22.14 -16.59
N ILE A 463 11.22 -22.34 -16.35
CA ILE A 463 11.75 -23.05 -15.17
C ILE A 463 11.35 -22.29 -13.90
N VAL A 464 11.70 -20.99 -13.81
CA VAL A 464 11.38 -20.15 -12.65
C VAL A 464 9.88 -20.13 -12.38
N GLY A 465 9.06 -19.93 -13.42
CA GLY A 465 7.60 -19.90 -13.26
C GLY A 465 7.00 -21.23 -12.82
N THR A 466 7.48 -22.35 -13.38
CA THR A 466 7.01 -23.70 -13.01
C THR A 466 7.37 -24.02 -11.56
N VAL A 467 8.60 -23.69 -11.16
CA VAL A 467 9.13 -23.92 -9.82
C VAL A 467 8.40 -23.01 -8.80
N SER A 468 8.13 -21.75 -9.11
CA SER A 468 7.27 -20.89 -8.27
C SER A 468 5.83 -21.40 -8.15
N LEU A 469 5.22 -21.96 -9.20
CA LEU A 469 3.89 -22.59 -9.07
C LEU A 469 3.93 -23.85 -8.19
N LEU A 470 4.98 -24.67 -8.36
CA LEU A 470 5.24 -25.84 -7.54
C LEU A 470 5.35 -25.44 -6.06
N ARG A 471 6.03 -24.34 -5.76
CA ARG A 471 6.16 -23.75 -4.42
C ARG A 471 4.82 -23.56 -3.73
N GLN A 472 3.87 -22.94 -4.43
CA GLN A 472 2.57 -22.57 -3.86
C GLN A 472 1.65 -23.78 -3.68
N LEU A 473 1.80 -24.80 -4.52
CA LEU A 473 1.06 -26.06 -4.41
C LEU A 473 1.68 -27.02 -3.38
N GLY A 474 3.00 -26.99 -3.22
CA GLY A 474 3.79 -27.88 -2.37
C GLY A 474 4.16 -27.31 -0.99
N SER A 475 3.67 -26.13 -0.61
CA SER A 475 4.02 -25.49 0.67
C SER A 475 3.50 -26.26 1.90
N LYS A 476 4.34 -26.36 2.93
CA LYS A 476 4.02 -27.02 4.23
C LYS A 476 2.82 -26.36 4.96
N ASP A 477 2.64 -25.04 4.83
CA ASP A 477 1.62 -24.28 5.59
C ASP A 477 0.17 -24.52 5.16
N ARG A 478 -0.06 -25.12 3.98
CA ARG A 478 -1.42 -25.53 3.56
C ARG A 478 -1.95 -26.76 4.31
N ALA A 479 -1.08 -27.47 5.03
CA ALA A 479 -1.50 -28.60 5.86
C ALA A 479 -2.00 -28.16 7.25
N THR A 480 -1.56 -27.01 7.77
CA THR A 480 -1.83 -26.56 9.15
C THR A 480 -3.05 -25.64 9.27
N THR A 481 -3.50 -25.01 8.19
CA THR A 481 -4.58 -24.00 8.20
C THR A 481 -6.01 -24.56 8.41
N VAL A 482 -6.18 -25.86 8.66
CA VAL A 482 -7.50 -26.47 8.96
C VAL A 482 -7.62 -26.99 10.40
N SER A 483 -6.57 -26.98 11.23
CA SER A 483 -6.65 -27.54 12.59
C SER A 483 -6.66 -26.45 13.67
N GLY A 484 -7.80 -25.77 13.81
CA GLY A 484 -8.20 -25.20 15.10
C GLY A 484 -8.79 -26.32 15.96
N SER A 485 -8.20 -26.53 17.14
CA SER A 485 -8.56 -27.49 18.21
C SER A 485 -8.55 -28.99 17.83
N ASP A 486 -7.39 -29.63 17.96
CA ASP A 486 -7.18 -30.96 18.59
C ASP A 486 -5.79 -31.54 18.25
N ALA A 487 -4.74 -30.73 18.43
CA ALA A 487 -3.36 -31.15 18.21
C ALA A 487 -2.77 -31.81 19.47
N GLN A 488 -3.17 -33.03 19.76
CA GLN A 488 -2.39 -33.92 20.63
C GLN A 488 -2.74 -35.39 20.36
N ASN A 489 -2.10 -35.99 19.34
CA ASN A 489 -1.74 -37.42 19.24
C ASN A 489 -1.42 -37.87 17.79
N CYS A 490 -0.49 -37.21 17.09
CA CYS A 490 0.04 -37.71 15.81
C CYS A 490 1.58 -37.80 15.80
N ALA A 491 2.16 -38.23 16.92
CA ALA A 491 3.49 -38.83 16.90
C ALA A 491 3.32 -40.31 17.24
N MET A 492 3.88 -41.18 16.40
CA MET A 492 3.88 -42.66 16.47
C MET A 492 2.75 -43.39 15.73
N ALA A 493 2.84 -43.42 14.40
CA ALA A 493 2.51 -44.62 13.62
C ALA A 493 3.08 -44.51 12.20
N GLY A 494 4.17 -45.23 11.94
CA GLY A 494 4.58 -45.54 10.58
C GLY A 494 3.56 -46.50 9.97
N SER A 495 2.73 -46.01 9.06
CA SER A 495 2.07 -46.85 8.05
C SER A 495 1.56 -46.00 6.90
N SER A 496 1.96 -46.38 5.70
CA SER A 496 1.46 -45.95 4.40
C SER A 496 -0.06 -46.13 4.28
N SER A 497 -0.83 -45.05 4.41
CA SER A 497 -2.21 -45.03 3.92
C SER A 497 -2.71 -43.61 3.64
N LEU A 498 -3.20 -43.41 2.41
CA LEU A 498 -3.66 -42.16 1.79
C LEU A 498 -5.04 -41.65 2.32
N SER A 499 -5.50 -42.10 3.48
CA SER A 499 -6.92 -41.97 3.87
C SER A 499 -7.26 -40.84 4.86
N GLN A 500 -6.30 -40.01 5.28
CA GLN A 500 -6.55 -38.90 6.23
C GLN A 500 -5.98 -37.53 5.79
N VAL A 501 -5.91 -37.27 4.48
CA VAL A 501 -5.54 -35.96 3.93
C VAL A 501 -6.78 -35.30 3.30
N PRO A 502 -7.10 -34.02 3.61
CA PRO A 502 -8.21 -33.31 2.98
C PRO A 502 -8.14 -33.37 1.44
N ALA A 503 -9.28 -33.59 0.77
CA ALA A 503 -9.34 -33.79 -0.69
C ALA A 503 -8.66 -32.66 -1.51
N ALA A 504 -8.68 -31.43 -1.01
CA ALA A 504 -8.01 -30.27 -1.61
C ALA A 504 -6.48 -30.41 -1.63
N ASN A 505 -5.88 -30.98 -0.57
CA ASN A 505 -4.43 -31.19 -0.47
C ASN A 505 -3.97 -32.30 -1.43
N VAL A 506 -4.80 -33.33 -1.64
CA VAL A 506 -4.52 -34.39 -2.63
C VAL A 506 -4.54 -33.85 -4.06
N GLN A 507 -5.47 -32.94 -4.38
CA GLN A 507 -5.52 -32.29 -5.69
C GLN A 507 -4.32 -31.35 -5.92
N ALA A 508 -3.93 -30.57 -4.91
CA ALA A 508 -2.74 -29.71 -4.97
C ALA A 508 -1.46 -30.53 -5.17
N LEU A 509 -1.29 -31.63 -4.43
CA LEU A 509 -0.14 -32.54 -4.57
C LEU A 509 -0.10 -33.17 -5.96
N ARG A 510 -1.25 -33.59 -6.51
CA ARG A 510 -1.32 -34.13 -7.88
C ARG A 510 -0.89 -33.10 -8.92
N ARG A 511 -1.34 -31.84 -8.79
CA ARG A 511 -0.92 -30.75 -9.68
C ARG A 511 0.56 -30.42 -9.53
N ALA A 512 1.11 -30.49 -8.32
CA ALA A 512 2.53 -30.33 -8.06
C ALA A 512 3.38 -31.40 -8.78
N VAL A 513 2.98 -32.67 -8.69
CA VAL A 513 3.64 -33.77 -9.42
C VAL A 513 3.56 -33.56 -10.93
N GLN A 514 2.40 -33.15 -11.47
CA GLN A 514 2.25 -32.85 -12.90
C GLN A 514 3.19 -31.73 -13.39
N LEU A 515 3.41 -30.68 -12.58
CA LEU A 515 4.36 -29.61 -12.90
C LEU A 515 5.80 -30.12 -12.90
N LEU A 516 6.17 -30.96 -11.93
CA LEU A 516 7.49 -31.59 -11.88
C LEU A 516 7.73 -32.52 -13.08
N GLU A 517 6.76 -33.37 -13.41
CA GLU A 517 6.84 -34.26 -14.57
C GLU A 517 6.99 -33.45 -15.86
N MET A 518 6.20 -32.37 -16.04
CA MET A 518 6.35 -31.48 -17.20
C MET A 518 7.74 -30.84 -17.26
N LEU A 519 8.25 -30.36 -16.13
CA LEU A 519 9.56 -29.72 -16.05
C LEU A 519 10.70 -30.68 -16.41
N MET A 520 10.64 -31.90 -15.87
CA MET A 520 11.62 -32.96 -16.15
C MET A 520 11.52 -33.47 -17.59
N ASP A 521 10.31 -33.65 -18.12
CA ASP A 521 10.07 -34.07 -19.51
C ASP A 521 10.59 -33.03 -20.51
N ALA A 522 10.36 -31.74 -20.24
CA ALA A 522 10.95 -30.66 -21.03
C ALA A 522 12.48 -30.71 -21.01
N GLY A 523 13.09 -30.99 -19.85
CA GLY A 523 14.55 -31.08 -19.71
C GLY A 523 15.19 -32.23 -20.50
N ARG A 524 14.51 -33.38 -20.60
CA ARG A 524 14.97 -34.58 -21.35
C ARG A 524 15.16 -34.34 -22.85
N HIS A 525 14.57 -33.26 -23.39
CA HIS A 525 14.61 -32.97 -24.83
C HIS A 525 15.35 -31.67 -25.17
N GLN A 526 15.90 -30.94 -24.19
CA GLN A 526 16.47 -29.60 -24.38
C GLN A 526 18.00 -29.58 -24.31
N SER A 527 18.56 -29.45 -23.10
CA SER A 527 20.01 -29.36 -22.88
C SER A 527 20.37 -29.69 -21.43
N TRP A 528 21.64 -30.00 -21.19
CA TRP A 528 22.14 -30.18 -19.83
C TRP A 528 22.11 -28.86 -19.04
N ALA A 529 22.35 -27.73 -19.67
CA ALA A 529 22.22 -26.42 -19.02
C ALA A 529 20.79 -26.15 -18.50
N PHE A 530 19.76 -26.66 -19.19
CA PHE A 530 18.37 -26.58 -18.73
C PHE A 530 18.16 -27.39 -17.45
N LEU A 531 18.63 -28.64 -17.44
CA LEU A 531 18.51 -29.54 -16.30
C LEU A 531 19.29 -29.02 -15.09
N SER A 532 20.51 -28.51 -15.32
CA SER A 532 21.33 -27.89 -14.29
C SER A 532 20.60 -26.72 -13.61
N MET A 533 20.01 -25.81 -14.38
CA MET A 533 19.21 -24.71 -13.83
C MET A 533 17.95 -25.20 -13.12
N THR A 534 17.31 -26.26 -13.63
CA THR A 534 16.14 -26.87 -13.00
C THR A 534 16.48 -27.40 -11.62
N TYR A 535 17.59 -28.12 -11.48
CA TYR A 535 18.05 -28.64 -10.19
C TYR A 535 18.40 -27.51 -9.21
N ASP A 536 19.07 -26.46 -9.68
CA ASP A 536 19.40 -25.30 -8.85
C ASP A 536 18.16 -24.55 -8.35
N GLU A 537 17.14 -24.35 -9.19
CA GLU A 537 15.89 -23.70 -8.78
C GLU A 537 15.07 -24.59 -7.83
N LEU A 538 15.04 -25.91 -8.04
CA LEU A 538 14.41 -26.84 -7.11
C LEU A 538 15.11 -26.84 -5.74
N ALA A 539 16.46 -26.85 -5.72
CA ALA A 539 17.24 -26.80 -4.50
C ALA A 539 16.97 -25.49 -3.73
N HIS A 540 16.89 -24.37 -4.45
CA HIS A 540 16.56 -23.06 -3.88
C HIS A 540 15.19 -23.05 -3.17
N ILE A 541 14.17 -23.72 -3.73
CA ILE A 541 12.85 -23.82 -3.08
C ILE A 541 12.90 -24.67 -1.80
N VAL A 542 13.59 -25.80 -1.85
CA VAL A 542 13.74 -26.69 -0.69
C VAL A 542 14.45 -25.95 0.46
N GLU A 543 15.49 -25.17 0.15
CA GLU A 543 16.23 -24.36 1.13
C GLU A 543 15.41 -23.21 1.74
N THR A 544 14.59 -22.51 0.95
CA THR A 544 13.97 -21.24 1.38
C THR A 544 12.61 -21.39 2.06
N GLN A 545 11.76 -22.33 1.62
CA GLN A 545 10.42 -22.53 2.18
C GLN A 545 10.12 -23.96 2.60
N GLY A 546 10.85 -24.93 2.05
CA GLY A 546 10.57 -26.35 2.24
C GLY A 546 9.33 -26.81 1.48
N LEU A 547 9.36 -28.07 1.06
CA LEU A 547 8.24 -28.74 0.40
C LEU A 547 7.50 -29.66 1.38
N HIS A 548 6.24 -29.97 1.09
CA HIS A 548 5.47 -31.00 1.78
C HIS A 548 6.24 -32.33 1.78
N CYS A 549 6.25 -33.05 2.90
CA CYS A 549 7.09 -34.24 3.10
C CYS A 549 6.92 -35.29 2.00
N GLN A 550 5.70 -35.55 1.54
CA GLN A 550 5.45 -36.51 0.45
C GLN A 550 6.06 -36.08 -0.89
N LEU A 551 6.02 -34.78 -1.21
CA LEU A 551 6.60 -34.25 -2.43
C LEU A 551 8.13 -34.24 -2.34
N LEU A 552 8.66 -33.94 -1.16
CA LEU A 552 10.08 -33.96 -0.87
C LEU A 552 10.68 -35.38 -0.94
N ASN A 553 10.01 -36.38 -0.35
CA ASN A 553 10.42 -37.78 -0.45
C ASN A 553 10.44 -38.25 -1.91
N TRP A 554 9.37 -37.96 -2.65
CA TRP A 554 9.30 -38.32 -4.07
C TRP A 554 10.41 -37.64 -4.88
N LEU A 555 10.70 -36.37 -4.60
CA LEU A 555 11.80 -35.66 -5.25
C LEU A 555 13.15 -36.27 -4.90
N HIS A 556 13.40 -36.56 -3.61
CA HIS A 556 14.64 -37.15 -3.13
C HIS A 556 14.89 -38.52 -3.78
N GLU A 557 13.92 -39.45 -3.75
CA GLU A 557 14.06 -40.78 -4.33
C GLU A 557 14.48 -40.73 -5.82
N ASN A 558 13.83 -39.86 -6.61
CA ASN A 558 14.12 -39.74 -8.04
C ASN A 558 15.46 -39.06 -8.35
N VAL A 559 15.87 -38.10 -7.52
CA VAL A 559 17.10 -37.32 -7.74
C VAL A 559 18.31 -38.10 -7.22
N SER A 560 18.20 -38.74 -6.05
CA SER A 560 19.25 -39.59 -5.47
C SER A 560 19.55 -40.80 -6.35
N SER A 561 18.53 -41.48 -6.89
CA SER A 561 18.74 -42.58 -7.83
C SER A 561 19.42 -42.10 -9.11
N ALA A 562 18.97 -40.98 -9.69
CA ALA A 562 19.56 -40.43 -10.90
C ALA A 562 21.01 -39.99 -10.71
N PHE A 563 21.37 -39.46 -9.54
CA PHE A 563 22.74 -39.11 -9.19
C PHE A 563 23.62 -40.35 -9.08
N ALA A 564 23.17 -41.36 -8.34
CA ALA A 564 23.91 -42.60 -8.15
C ALA A 564 24.16 -43.34 -9.48
N ASP A 565 23.13 -43.48 -10.31
CA ASP A 565 23.22 -44.16 -11.60
C ASP A 565 24.18 -43.46 -12.58
N GLN A 566 24.26 -42.13 -12.53
CA GLN A 566 25.02 -41.35 -13.50
C GLN A 566 26.46 -41.09 -13.07
N PHE A 567 26.72 -40.85 -11.78
CA PHE A 567 28.01 -40.34 -11.32
C PHE A 567 28.73 -41.24 -10.33
N LEU A 568 28.08 -42.25 -9.73
CA LEU A 568 28.74 -43.14 -8.78
C LEU A 568 29.25 -44.41 -9.44
N GLY A 569 30.45 -44.81 -9.06
CA GLY A 569 31.11 -46.04 -9.49
C GLY A 569 31.76 -46.74 -8.30
N ASP A 570 32.10 -48.01 -8.53
CA ASP A 570 32.87 -48.82 -7.60
C ASP A 570 34.33 -48.85 -8.08
N ALA A 571 35.25 -48.38 -7.23
CA ALA A 571 36.67 -48.22 -7.53
C ALA A 571 37.31 -49.51 -8.06
N ASP A 572 36.95 -50.65 -7.47
CA ASP A 572 37.50 -51.96 -7.83
C ASP A 572 37.08 -52.38 -9.25
N ARG A 573 35.92 -51.89 -9.69
CA ARG A 573 35.29 -52.25 -10.97
C ARG A 573 35.60 -51.26 -12.09
N MET A 574 36.35 -50.20 -11.83
CA MET A 574 36.74 -49.22 -12.86
C MET A 574 37.73 -49.78 -13.87
N SER A 575 38.63 -50.65 -13.41
CA SER A 575 39.56 -51.39 -14.26
C SER A 575 38.85 -52.34 -15.25
N GLU A 576 37.60 -52.72 -14.94
CA GLU A 576 36.74 -53.51 -15.82
C GLU A 576 36.05 -52.63 -16.88
N ARG A 577 35.71 -51.38 -16.53
CA ARG A 577 34.98 -50.43 -17.39
C ARG A 577 35.88 -49.71 -18.41
N TYR A 578 37.11 -49.36 -18.02
CA TYR A 578 38.01 -48.55 -18.85
C TYR A 578 39.32 -49.29 -19.15
N ILE A 579 39.75 -49.24 -20.42
CA ILE A 579 41.12 -49.57 -20.82
C ILE A 579 41.88 -48.25 -20.93
N LEU A 580 42.79 -48.02 -19.98
CA LEU A 580 43.61 -46.81 -19.92
C LEU A 580 45.07 -47.15 -20.24
N ALA A 581 45.72 -46.34 -21.08
CA ALA A 581 47.14 -46.51 -21.42
C ALA A 581 48.08 -46.11 -20.27
N ASP A 582 47.64 -45.16 -19.44
CA ASP A 582 48.29 -44.71 -18.21
C ASP A 582 47.42 -45.11 -17.01
N ALA A 583 48.02 -45.34 -15.83
CA ALA A 583 47.26 -45.75 -14.66
C ALA A 583 46.25 -44.65 -14.28
N PRO A 584 44.94 -44.96 -14.19
CA PRO A 584 44.00 -44.01 -13.60
C PRO A 584 44.43 -43.69 -12.18
N SER A 585 44.39 -42.42 -11.82
CA SER A 585 44.51 -42.03 -10.41
C SER A 585 43.14 -41.60 -9.92
N VAL A 586 42.65 -42.30 -8.90
CA VAL A 586 41.62 -41.78 -8.01
C VAL A 586 42.25 -40.56 -7.36
N ALA A 587 41.79 -39.38 -7.74
CA ALA A 587 42.32 -38.11 -7.24
C ALA A 587 41.47 -37.61 -6.08
N LEU A 588 42.09 -36.86 -5.17
CA LEU A 588 41.39 -36.13 -4.10
C LEU A 588 40.59 -37.02 -3.12
N SER A 589 40.91 -38.31 -3.00
CA SER A 589 40.33 -39.17 -1.94
C SER A 589 40.77 -38.69 -0.57
N LEU A 590 39.84 -38.64 0.39
CA LEU A 590 40.15 -38.36 1.79
C LEU A 590 40.22 -39.63 2.63
N ASP A 591 39.64 -40.72 2.15
CA ASP A 591 39.78 -42.08 2.67
C ASP A 591 40.05 -43.02 1.49
N ASP A 592 41.16 -43.75 1.55
CA ASP A 592 41.57 -44.67 0.50
C ASP A 592 40.83 -46.02 0.62
N ASP A 593 40.16 -46.27 1.75
CA ASP A 593 39.38 -47.49 2.00
C ASP A 593 37.92 -47.38 1.50
N GLU A 594 37.47 -46.20 1.07
CA GLU A 594 36.11 -45.98 0.56
C GLU A 594 35.99 -46.51 -0.89
N PRO A 595 35.17 -47.55 -1.15
CA PRO A 595 35.06 -48.16 -2.48
C PRO A 595 34.25 -47.30 -3.45
N THR A 596 33.44 -46.38 -2.93
CA THR A 596 32.61 -45.47 -3.71
C THR A 596 33.47 -44.36 -4.32
N ILE A 597 33.33 -44.14 -5.61
CA ILE A 597 34.05 -43.07 -6.32
C ILE A 597 33.12 -42.29 -7.24
N LEU A 598 33.52 -41.05 -7.53
CA LEU A 598 32.83 -40.20 -8.48
C LEU A 598 33.39 -40.40 -9.90
N ASP A 599 32.64 -41.08 -10.77
CA ASP A 599 33.02 -41.42 -12.14
C ASP A 599 32.81 -40.24 -13.11
N ILE A 600 33.72 -39.27 -13.08
CA ILE A 600 33.70 -38.11 -13.98
C ILE A 600 34.17 -38.49 -15.39
N LEU A 601 35.07 -39.48 -15.50
CA LEU A 601 35.59 -39.96 -16.78
C LEU A 601 34.50 -40.49 -17.71
N ASN A 602 33.42 -41.06 -17.17
CA ASN A 602 32.31 -41.57 -17.99
C ASN A 602 31.71 -40.51 -18.93
N HIS A 603 31.77 -39.23 -18.52
CA HIS A 603 31.06 -38.11 -19.16
C HIS A 603 32.00 -37.04 -19.71
N ASN A 604 33.30 -37.32 -19.78
CA ASN A 604 34.28 -36.43 -20.38
C ASN A 604 34.37 -36.65 -21.90
N ASP A 605 33.44 -36.02 -22.64
CA ASP A 605 33.39 -36.11 -24.10
C ASP A 605 34.65 -35.53 -24.79
N ASP A 606 35.37 -34.61 -24.15
CA ASP A 606 36.60 -34.00 -24.68
C ASP A 606 37.79 -34.98 -24.74
N ALA A 607 37.72 -36.12 -24.04
CA ALA A 607 38.73 -37.16 -24.13
C ALA A 607 38.80 -37.77 -25.55
N ALA A 608 37.68 -37.81 -26.28
CA ALA A 608 37.65 -38.29 -27.67
C ALA A 608 38.13 -37.22 -28.67
N ASP A 609 37.83 -35.93 -28.45
CA ASP A 609 38.15 -34.83 -29.38
C ASP A 609 39.58 -34.26 -29.20
N MET A 610 40.20 -34.40 -28.01
CA MET A 610 41.59 -33.98 -27.77
C MET A 610 42.65 -34.97 -28.31
N GLY A 611 42.27 -35.94 -29.14
CA GLY A 611 43.21 -36.92 -29.71
C GLY A 611 43.85 -37.85 -28.67
N MET A 612 43.21 -38.01 -27.51
CA MET A 612 43.64 -38.96 -26.50
C MET A 612 43.16 -40.35 -26.89
N ASP A 613 43.92 -41.01 -27.77
CA ASP A 613 43.84 -42.42 -28.18
C ASP A 613 43.98 -43.44 -27.01
N ARG A 614 43.79 -43.01 -25.75
CA ARG A 614 44.27 -43.66 -24.53
C ARG A 614 43.18 -44.10 -23.54
N VAL A 615 41.90 -43.88 -23.86
CA VAL A 615 40.77 -44.33 -23.03
C VAL A 615 39.75 -45.07 -23.90
N PHE A 616 39.66 -46.40 -23.77
CA PHE A 616 38.62 -47.20 -24.43
C PHE A 616 37.62 -47.73 -23.40
N LYS A 617 36.33 -47.39 -23.55
CA LYS A 617 35.25 -48.08 -22.83
C LYS A 617 35.16 -49.51 -23.37
N ARG A 618 35.23 -50.54 -22.51
CA ARG A 618 35.11 -51.94 -22.95
C ARG A 618 33.71 -52.20 -23.53
N SER A 619 33.65 -52.74 -24.75
CA SER A 619 32.40 -52.95 -25.51
C SER A 619 31.39 -53.90 -24.85
N ASP A 620 31.82 -54.72 -23.88
CA ASP A 620 30.99 -55.74 -23.24
C ASP A 620 30.17 -55.21 -22.05
N ALA A 621 30.34 -53.94 -21.68
CA ALA A 621 29.54 -53.25 -20.66
C ALA A 621 28.30 -52.54 -21.26
N SER A 622 27.81 -52.97 -22.43
CA SER A 622 26.74 -52.34 -23.19
C SER A 622 25.39 -53.05 -23.07
N ASN A 623 24.98 -53.40 -21.84
CA ASN A 623 23.57 -53.56 -21.52
C ASN A 623 23.25 -52.58 -20.39
N GLU A 624 22.21 -51.77 -20.60
CA GLU A 624 21.76 -50.60 -19.80
C GLU A 624 22.49 -49.30 -20.20
N ALA A 625 21.86 -48.24 -20.70
CA ALA A 625 20.47 -47.89 -20.93
C ALA A 625 20.34 -47.25 -22.32
N ALA A 626 19.12 -47.22 -22.85
CA ALA A 626 18.77 -46.62 -24.13
C ALA A 626 19.57 -45.34 -24.41
N ALA A 627 20.14 -45.24 -25.60
CA ALA A 627 20.73 -44.01 -26.12
C ALA A 627 19.70 -42.87 -25.99
N ASN A 628 19.79 -42.12 -24.89
CA ASN A 628 19.04 -40.89 -24.74
C ASN A 628 19.43 -40.00 -25.92
N PRO A 629 18.47 -39.24 -26.51
CA PRO A 629 18.81 -38.26 -27.53
C PRO A 629 19.93 -37.40 -26.97
N LYS A 630 21.08 -37.32 -27.67
CA LYS A 630 22.25 -36.56 -27.21
C LYS A 630 21.81 -35.13 -26.87
N LEU A 631 21.62 -34.86 -25.58
CA LEU A 631 21.29 -33.54 -25.07
C LEU A 631 22.41 -32.59 -25.42
N ARG A 632 22.08 -31.32 -25.68
CA ARG A 632 23.10 -30.30 -25.98
C ARG A 632 23.92 -29.97 -24.73
N GLY A 633 25.25 -29.92 -24.87
CA GLY A 633 26.20 -29.60 -23.80
C GLY A 633 26.80 -30.83 -23.11
N SER A 634 27.55 -30.61 -22.04
CA SER A 634 28.15 -31.69 -21.23
C SER A 634 27.29 -32.01 -20.01
N LEU A 635 27.11 -33.31 -19.73
CA LEU A 635 26.44 -33.81 -18.53
C LEU A 635 27.14 -33.34 -17.23
N LEU A 636 28.47 -33.16 -17.28
CA LEU A 636 29.26 -32.70 -16.14
C LEU A 636 28.81 -31.32 -15.61
N SER A 637 28.17 -30.50 -16.46
CA SER A 637 27.60 -29.21 -16.04
C SER A 637 26.41 -29.31 -15.08
N CYS A 638 25.80 -30.48 -14.95
CA CYS A 638 24.69 -30.75 -14.02
C CYS A 638 25.16 -31.30 -12.68
N LEU A 639 26.40 -31.79 -12.58
CA LEU A 639 26.88 -32.46 -11.37
C LEU A 639 26.76 -31.58 -10.11
N PRO A 640 27.21 -30.31 -10.09
CA PRO A 640 27.13 -29.48 -8.88
C PRO A 640 25.70 -29.15 -8.47
N SER A 641 24.82 -28.85 -9.42
CA SER A 641 23.43 -28.48 -9.16
C SER A 641 22.59 -29.69 -8.75
N LEU A 642 22.86 -30.86 -9.34
CA LEU A 642 22.24 -32.13 -8.93
C LEU A 642 22.69 -32.54 -7.53
N LEU A 643 23.99 -32.49 -7.24
CA LEU A 643 24.52 -32.78 -5.90
C LEU A 643 23.94 -31.82 -4.84
N ARG A 644 23.84 -30.52 -5.17
CA ARG A 644 23.18 -29.55 -4.30
C ARG A 644 21.73 -29.92 -4.03
N LEU A 645 20.99 -30.37 -5.05
CA LEU A 645 19.60 -30.80 -4.86
C LEU A 645 19.49 -32.05 -3.98
N VAL A 646 20.34 -33.07 -4.18
CA VAL A 646 20.41 -34.25 -3.30
C VAL A 646 20.69 -33.84 -1.87
N GLN A 647 21.73 -33.04 -1.65
CA GLN A 647 22.14 -32.58 -0.32
C GLN A 647 21.03 -31.77 0.37
N THR A 648 20.38 -30.87 -0.35
CA THR A 648 19.31 -30.04 0.22
C THR A 648 18.05 -30.84 0.53
N CYS A 649 17.70 -31.83 -0.29
CA CYS A 649 16.61 -32.75 0.00
C CYS A 649 16.91 -33.61 1.23
N GLU A 650 18.10 -34.20 1.29
CA GLU A 650 18.54 -35.03 2.42
C GLU A 650 18.52 -34.24 3.72
N LYS A 651 19.19 -33.08 3.73
CA LYS A 651 19.21 -32.17 4.88
C LYS A 651 17.80 -31.78 5.35
N ALA A 652 16.85 -31.62 4.43
CA ALA A 652 15.48 -31.26 4.74
C ALA A 652 14.64 -32.43 5.29
N LEU A 653 15.02 -33.68 4.98
CA LEU A 653 14.36 -34.90 5.46
C LEU A 653 14.91 -35.38 6.79
N SER A 654 16.23 -35.31 6.99
CA SER A 654 16.93 -35.82 8.18
C SER A 654 17.27 -34.73 9.21
N GLU A 655 16.44 -33.68 9.28
CA GLU A 655 16.52 -32.58 10.26
C GLU A 655 17.89 -31.89 10.35
N GLY A 656 18.61 -31.82 9.24
CA GLY A 656 19.94 -31.21 9.15
C GLY A 656 21.10 -32.21 9.17
N SER A 657 20.84 -33.51 9.36
CA SER A 657 21.83 -34.57 9.18
C SER A 657 22.17 -34.76 7.70
N LEU A 658 23.36 -35.30 7.42
CA LEU A 658 23.80 -35.71 6.08
C LEU A 658 24.45 -37.10 6.13
N ALA A 659 24.13 -37.89 7.16
CA ALA A 659 24.77 -39.19 7.41
C ALA A 659 24.53 -40.22 6.27
N GLU A 660 23.49 -40.06 5.47
CA GLU A 660 23.23 -40.97 4.34
C GLU A 660 24.08 -40.67 3.09
N ILE A 661 24.71 -39.48 3.04
CA ILE A 661 25.53 -39.03 1.90
C ILE A 661 26.94 -38.59 2.31
N ASP A 662 27.38 -38.91 3.53
CA ASP A 662 28.68 -38.52 4.08
C ASP A 662 29.86 -39.15 3.32
N ALA A 663 29.67 -40.36 2.79
CA ALA A 663 30.60 -41.04 1.90
C ALA A 663 30.98 -40.19 0.67
N LEU A 664 30.07 -39.32 0.17
CA LEU A 664 30.36 -38.44 -0.96
C LEU A 664 31.37 -37.33 -0.64
N LEU A 665 31.58 -37.00 0.64
CA LEU A 665 32.60 -36.04 1.05
C LEU A 665 34.00 -36.64 0.96
N VAL A 666 34.08 -37.95 1.16
CA VAL A 666 35.32 -38.69 1.35
C VAL A 666 35.74 -39.42 0.08
N CYS A 667 34.78 -39.73 -0.80
CA CYS A 667 34.99 -40.44 -2.04
C CYS A 667 36.00 -39.73 -2.96
N GLY A 668 36.90 -40.51 -3.56
CA GLY A 668 37.80 -40.02 -4.58
C GLY A 668 37.10 -39.74 -5.91
N MET A 669 37.67 -38.81 -6.68
CA MET A 669 37.21 -38.46 -8.01
C MET A 669 38.03 -39.21 -9.06
N TYR A 670 37.35 -39.93 -9.95
CA TYR A 670 38.00 -40.61 -11.06
C TYR A 670 38.18 -39.62 -12.21
N LEU A 671 39.41 -39.14 -12.40
CA LEU A 671 39.78 -38.08 -13.35
C LEU A 671 40.86 -38.57 -14.32
N LEU A 672 41.01 -37.85 -15.43
CA LEU A 672 42.16 -38.05 -16.31
C LEU A 672 43.40 -37.55 -15.55
N PRO A 673 44.55 -38.24 -15.65
CA PRO A 673 45.79 -37.67 -15.14
C PRO A 673 46.01 -36.29 -15.79
N PRO A 674 46.48 -35.29 -15.03
CA PRO A 674 46.77 -33.97 -15.59
C PRO A 674 47.76 -34.16 -16.76
N ILE A 675 47.48 -33.53 -17.89
CA ILE A 675 48.44 -33.47 -18.99
C ILE A 675 49.66 -32.73 -18.44
N ASP A 676 50.77 -33.43 -18.25
CA ASP A 676 52.07 -32.80 -18.02
C ASP A 676 52.37 -31.93 -19.24
N VAL A 677 52.00 -30.64 -19.17
CA VAL A 677 52.53 -29.65 -20.10
C VAL A 677 54.01 -29.53 -19.73
N PRO A 678 54.95 -29.94 -20.60
CA PRO A 678 56.37 -29.80 -20.30
C PRO A 678 56.64 -28.32 -20.02
N ALA A 679 57.31 -28.05 -18.90
CA ALA A 679 57.58 -26.70 -18.40
C ALA A 679 58.31 -25.78 -19.42
N ASP A 680 58.81 -26.34 -20.52
CA ASP A 680 59.55 -25.63 -21.58
C ASP A 680 58.66 -24.89 -22.60
N GLU A 681 57.34 -25.11 -22.64
CA GLU A 681 56.45 -24.40 -23.60
C GLU A 681 55.70 -23.20 -23.01
N LEU A 682 55.77 -22.98 -21.70
CA LEU A 682 55.12 -21.85 -21.01
C LEU A 682 55.88 -20.52 -21.12
N SER A 683 57.10 -20.50 -21.70
CA SER A 683 57.91 -19.27 -21.81
C SER A 683 57.70 -18.46 -23.09
N HIS A 684 56.81 -18.85 -24.00
CA HIS A 684 56.60 -18.15 -25.28
C HIS A 684 55.21 -17.53 -25.48
N ALA A 685 54.36 -17.52 -24.46
CA ALA A 685 53.09 -16.79 -24.49
C ALA A 685 52.96 -15.89 -23.25
N SER A 686 53.71 -14.78 -23.26
CA SER A 686 53.42 -13.59 -22.44
C SER A 686 52.83 -12.49 -23.30
#